data_AF-A0AAP2DDM3-F1
#
_entry.id   AF-A0AAP2DDM3-F1
#
_cell.length_a   1.000
_cell.length_b   1.000
_cell.length_c   1.000
_cell.angle_alpha   90.00
_cell.angle_beta   90.00
_cell.angle_gamma   90.00
#
_symmetry.space_group_name_H-M   'P 1'
#
loop_
_entity.id
_entity.type
_entity.pdbx_description
1 polymer ?
#
loop_
_entity_poly.entity_id
_entity_poly.type
_entity_poly.pdbx_seq_one_letter_code
_entity_poly.pdbx_strand_id
1 'polypeptide(L)'
;MDALFAEAIPYGIRVLFRCSLSIGNELWVTIFDFKMADFFFFTDIDLLNEQQQPQAFGPAGTSGGMDVFNVTSKHTATADPNAYAVCKGIVCIQSDTGNADLVNLILKPVNQPGFDFPRIKYIIYRGLLKDQLITGSEIAAKTNNDLTRSLWNSQEARNRSTAESENPPQQALGIDLSASLANTASIDDLFYRENADFQLPVVSAGWSLGKFTKAGFSLEIMVERVGFDPQLGKVRSNNNLVTVATLPGSPTQPQQFEHWHDKEEILNYIDPCAFFGMFYHSKIMVKQSSGHSEKLKGNELYDDLLIKFYNKNVSYLDIRNEYNHSFNYFRNYGNSINIAFDASSAPSSLNYYASGWPILMFNNSLFAASNTSNKNIFKVQMPDGSGDNTLPLIFLSTGYLSARYPKQSKGKDKFLPLEVASGFTNEVAFALPNRNGLASVCLISGYTRLKYNKRFDADHNPPSSGTVIRAQDHLDNIFAPAALKIPFAGSDPVKWYVYDEEQYIDAISNLGFDSCAKIGVAKDRFSYTLFGLPFLKNTDNKSIRKETLSLSGETIDSEEGFLTTIVRRFEGTLTKDKLLLAPTATYPETQEQYLDIKEDRLLGSNFKGPDLDDLVAITFSAADYTAILTLCNSSFLAKYRVYLGVSNKEQGTDNGGAEYTRAILVVRGFENNGGAIQVKEVSTGIKIYANGNI
;
A
#
# COMPACT_ATOMS: atom_id res chain seq x y z
N MET A 1 32.46 21.24 -21.53
CA MET A 1 32.43 20.02 -20.69
C MET A 1 32.52 18.88 -21.66
N ASP A 2 33.72 18.31 -21.80
CA ASP A 2 33.95 17.19 -22.71
C ASP A 2 33.96 15.91 -21.87
N ALA A 3 33.15 14.92 -22.25
CA ALA A 3 33.16 13.60 -21.63
C ALA A 3 34.42 12.86 -22.09
N LEU A 4 35.32 12.56 -21.16
CA LEU A 4 36.60 11.90 -21.47
C LEU A 4 36.51 10.38 -21.42
N PHE A 5 35.60 9.85 -20.58
CA PHE A 5 35.48 8.41 -20.35
C PHE A 5 34.10 8.05 -19.80
N ALA A 6 33.51 6.96 -20.27
CA ALA A 6 32.27 6.38 -19.75
C ALA A 6 32.50 4.90 -19.46
N GLU A 7 32.26 4.49 -18.21
CA GLU A 7 32.39 3.11 -17.76
C GLU A 7 31.01 2.58 -17.33
N ALA A 8 30.62 1.43 -17.87
CA ALA A 8 29.41 0.74 -17.47
C ALA A 8 29.68 -0.07 -16.19
N ILE A 9 28.91 0.19 -15.14
CA ILE A 9 28.94 -0.57 -13.89
C ILE A 9 27.57 -1.21 -13.64
N PRO A 10 27.46 -2.26 -12.82
CA PRO A 10 26.16 -2.72 -12.36
C PRO A 10 25.41 -1.54 -11.73
N TYR A 11 24.21 -1.24 -12.26
CA TYR A 11 23.32 -0.15 -11.84
C TYR A 11 23.63 1.29 -12.33
N GLY A 12 24.55 1.49 -13.27
CA GLY A 12 24.71 2.84 -13.87
C GLY A 12 25.85 3.01 -14.85
N ILE A 13 26.02 4.24 -15.33
CA ILE A 13 27.19 4.67 -16.11
C ILE A 13 27.94 5.71 -15.28
N ARG A 14 29.22 5.46 -15.01
CA ARG A 14 30.13 6.51 -14.50
C ARG A 14 30.64 7.31 -15.69
N VAL A 15 30.38 8.63 -15.69
CA VAL A 15 30.87 9.53 -16.73
C VAL A 15 31.85 10.52 -16.11
N LEU A 16 33.07 10.56 -16.63
CA LEU A 16 34.10 11.49 -16.20
C LEU A 16 33.98 12.80 -17.00
N PHE A 17 33.71 13.90 -16.31
CA PHE A 17 33.69 15.24 -16.88
C PHE A 17 34.91 16.04 -16.40
N ARG A 18 35.69 16.60 -17.34
CA ARG A 18 36.68 17.64 -16.97
C ARG A 18 35.99 19.00 -16.93
N CYS A 19 36.03 19.64 -15.76
CA CYS A 19 35.67 21.03 -15.60
C CYS A 19 36.95 21.84 -15.34
N SER A 20 37.25 22.85 -16.18
CA SER A 20 38.42 23.71 -15.98
C SER A 20 38.10 24.79 -14.95
N LEU A 21 38.25 24.47 -13.67
CA LEU A 21 38.40 25.44 -12.59
C LEU A 21 39.81 25.27 -12.02
N SER A 22 40.48 26.39 -11.68
CA SER A 22 41.93 26.47 -11.46
C SER A 22 42.48 25.78 -10.20
N ILE A 23 41.80 24.76 -9.68
CA ILE A 23 42.24 23.98 -8.52
C ILE A 23 41.85 22.52 -8.79
N GLY A 24 42.85 21.65 -8.93
CA GLY A 24 42.74 20.31 -9.53
C GLY A 24 42.06 19.24 -8.69
N ASN A 25 40.74 19.33 -8.50
CA ASN A 25 39.92 18.24 -7.96
C ASN A 25 39.04 17.62 -9.06
N GLU A 26 39.10 16.30 -9.21
CA GLU A 26 38.26 15.53 -10.12
C GLU A 26 36.88 15.26 -9.50
N LEU A 27 35.80 15.57 -10.23
CA LEU A 27 34.42 15.34 -9.78
C LEU A 27 33.85 14.12 -10.49
N TRP A 28 33.50 13.09 -9.72
CA TRP A 28 32.78 11.91 -10.22
C TRP A 28 31.28 12.17 -10.13
N VAL A 29 30.58 12.14 -11.27
CA VAL A 29 29.12 12.21 -11.31
C VAL A 29 28.60 10.83 -11.74
N THR A 30 27.93 10.14 -10.81
CA THR A 30 27.20 8.90 -11.12
C THR A 30 25.84 9.28 -11.67
N ILE A 31 25.62 9.05 -12.96
CA ILE A 31 24.28 9.20 -13.56
C ILE A 31 23.58 7.86 -13.36
N PHE A 32 22.64 7.82 -12.41
CA PHE A 32 21.67 6.73 -12.34
C PHE A 32 20.71 6.90 -13.52
N ASP A 33 20.98 6.19 -14.61
CA ASP A 33 19.93 5.92 -15.59
C ASP A 33 18.91 5.03 -14.88
N PHE A 34 17.85 5.64 -14.35
CA PHE A 34 16.68 4.92 -13.87
C PHE A 34 16.06 4.20 -15.08
N LYS A 35 16.61 3.04 -15.44
CA LYS A 35 15.91 2.07 -16.27
C LYS A 35 14.56 1.86 -15.60
N MET A 36 13.50 2.38 -16.24
CA MET A 36 12.13 2.12 -15.81
C MET A 36 12.01 0.61 -15.62
N ALA A 37 11.52 0.20 -14.45
CA ALA A 37 11.32 -1.22 -14.15
C ALA A 37 10.52 -1.86 -15.29
N ASP A 38 11.11 -2.83 -15.98
CA ASP A 38 10.41 -3.58 -17.02
C ASP A 38 9.40 -4.50 -16.32
N PHE A 39 8.12 -4.32 -16.63
CA PHE A 39 7.04 -5.22 -16.19
C PHE A 39 6.71 -6.21 -17.30
N PHE A 40 6.42 -7.45 -16.92
CA PHE A 40 6.07 -8.52 -17.83
C PHE A 40 4.65 -9.03 -17.56
N PHE A 41 3.98 -9.47 -18.61
CA PHE A 41 2.84 -10.33 -18.48
C PHE A 41 3.26 -11.69 -17.89
N PHE A 42 2.39 -12.30 -17.10
CA PHE A 42 2.77 -13.38 -16.19
C PHE A 42 2.96 -14.75 -16.86
N THR A 43 2.63 -14.90 -18.15
CA THR A 43 2.65 -16.17 -18.87
C THR A 43 2.77 -16.00 -20.38
N ASP A 44 2.86 -17.10 -21.13
CA ASP A 44 2.84 -17.12 -22.59
C ASP A 44 1.44 -16.71 -23.12
N ILE A 45 1.38 -15.55 -23.78
CA ILE A 45 0.11 -14.90 -24.17
C ILE A 45 -0.67 -15.69 -25.24
N ASP A 46 0.04 -16.38 -26.12
CA ASP A 46 -0.49 -17.14 -27.25
C ASP A 46 -1.12 -18.47 -26.83
N LEU A 47 -0.73 -19.02 -25.68
CA LEU A 47 -1.28 -20.28 -25.15
C LEU A 47 -2.55 -20.10 -24.32
N LEU A 48 -2.87 -18.86 -23.91
CA LEU A 48 -4.03 -18.57 -23.05
C LEU A 48 -5.36 -18.77 -23.77
N ASN A 49 -6.21 -19.59 -23.15
CA ASN A 49 -7.63 -19.67 -23.48
C ASN A 49 -8.37 -18.44 -22.94
N GLU A 50 -9.54 -18.14 -23.51
CA GLU A 50 -10.42 -17.10 -22.98
C GLU A 50 -10.94 -17.48 -21.59
N GLN A 51 -10.72 -16.60 -20.63
CA GLN A 51 -11.19 -16.77 -19.25
C GLN A 51 -12.71 -16.74 -19.17
N GLN A 52 -13.27 -17.69 -18.44
CA GLN A 52 -14.72 -17.81 -18.19
C GLN A 52 -15.13 -17.04 -16.93
N GLN A 53 -16.40 -16.68 -16.82
CA GLN A 53 -16.92 -15.91 -15.67
C GLN A 53 -16.57 -16.51 -14.29
N PRO A 54 -16.71 -17.83 -14.02
CA PRO A 54 -16.39 -18.40 -12.70
C PRO A 54 -14.91 -18.36 -12.34
N GLN A 55 -14.06 -18.04 -13.32
CA GLN A 55 -12.60 -17.94 -13.17
C GLN A 55 -12.14 -16.50 -12.91
N ALA A 56 -13.02 -15.51 -13.15
CA ALA A 56 -12.69 -14.10 -13.08
C ALA A 56 -12.65 -13.59 -11.63
N PHE A 57 -11.90 -12.51 -11.41
CA PHE A 57 -11.93 -11.75 -10.17
C PHE A 57 -13.29 -11.04 -10.02
N GLY A 58 -13.90 -11.09 -8.84
CA GLY A 58 -15.17 -10.40 -8.61
C GLY A 58 -16.20 -11.19 -7.78
N PRO A 59 -17.43 -10.65 -7.66
CA PRO A 59 -18.53 -11.32 -6.98
C PRO A 59 -18.83 -12.70 -7.60
N ALA A 60 -18.89 -13.73 -6.77
CA ALA A 60 -19.12 -15.12 -7.18
C ALA A 60 -20.47 -15.67 -6.65
N GLY A 61 -21.42 -14.77 -6.37
CA GLY A 61 -22.74 -15.09 -5.85
C GLY A 61 -22.76 -15.44 -4.37
N THR A 62 -23.80 -16.16 -3.96
CA THR A 62 -24.02 -16.63 -2.58
C THR A 62 -24.11 -18.15 -2.59
N SER A 63 -23.38 -18.81 -1.69
CA SER A 63 -23.38 -20.27 -1.56
C SER A 63 -23.37 -20.66 -0.09
N GLY A 64 -24.27 -21.56 0.33
CA GLY A 64 -24.33 -22.04 1.71
C GLY A 64 -24.56 -20.96 2.77
N GLY A 65 -25.25 -19.86 2.42
CA GLY A 65 -25.44 -18.71 3.32
C GLY A 65 -24.21 -17.83 3.48
N MET A 66 -23.26 -17.92 2.54
CA MET A 66 -22.07 -17.08 2.46
C MET A 66 -22.08 -16.29 1.15
N ASP A 67 -21.90 -14.98 1.23
CA ASP A 67 -21.55 -14.15 0.09
C ASP A 67 -20.09 -14.45 -0.28
N VAL A 68 -19.83 -14.66 -1.57
CA VAL A 68 -18.51 -15.10 -2.06
C VAL A 68 -17.95 -14.08 -3.04
N PHE A 69 -16.67 -13.74 -2.85
CA PHE A 69 -15.89 -12.96 -3.80
C PHE A 69 -14.63 -13.73 -4.19
N ASN A 70 -14.39 -13.85 -5.48
CA ASN A 70 -13.19 -14.47 -6.00
C ASN A 70 -12.07 -13.41 -6.13
N VAL A 71 -10.97 -13.60 -5.39
CA VAL A 71 -9.79 -12.72 -5.45
C VAL A 71 -8.67 -13.32 -6.31
N THR A 72 -8.84 -14.55 -6.79
CA THR A 72 -7.88 -15.27 -7.62
C THR A 72 -8.34 -15.28 -9.09
N SER A 73 -7.52 -14.75 -10.00
CA SER A 73 -7.81 -14.79 -11.44
C SER A 73 -7.30 -16.09 -12.04
N LYS A 74 -8.22 -16.99 -12.40
CA LYS A 74 -7.90 -18.33 -12.90
C LYS A 74 -7.86 -18.37 -14.42
N HIS A 75 -6.97 -19.19 -14.96
CA HIS A 75 -6.73 -19.35 -16.38
C HIS A 75 -6.49 -20.82 -16.73
N THR A 76 -6.69 -21.15 -18.00
CA THR A 76 -6.30 -22.43 -18.61
C THR A 76 -5.53 -22.14 -19.89
N ALA A 77 -4.79 -23.13 -20.38
CA ALA A 77 -3.99 -23.00 -21.59
C ALA A 77 -4.12 -24.22 -22.50
N THR A 78 -3.72 -24.06 -23.76
CA THR A 78 -3.70 -25.15 -24.75
C THR A 78 -2.52 -26.12 -24.54
N ALA A 79 -1.43 -25.63 -23.94
CA ALA A 79 -0.25 -26.38 -23.50
C ALA A 79 0.28 -25.78 -22.19
N ASP A 80 1.20 -26.47 -21.50
CA ASP A 80 1.79 -25.98 -20.24
C ASP A 80 2.65 -24.73 -20.50
N PRO A 81 2.18 -23.52 -20.14
CA PRO A 81 2.86 -22.29 -20.48
C PRO A 81 3.93 -21.96 -19.42
N ASN A 82 4.92 -21.15 -19.78
CA ASN A 82 5.89 -20.64 -18.82
C ASN A 82 5.22 -19.67 -17.84
N ALA A 83 5.67 -19.70 -16.58
CA ALA A 83 5.37 -18.66 -15.61
C ALA A 83 6.49 -17.61 -15.65
N TYR A 84 6.16 -16.34 -15.88
CA TYR A 84 7.15 -15.25 -15.92
C TYR A 84 7.05 -14.34 -14.70
N ALA A 85 8.20 -13.96 -14.15
CA ALA A 85 8.27 -12.93 -13.11
C ALA A 85 7.72 -11.60 -13.64
N VAL A 86 6.61 -11.12 -13.09
CA VAL A 86 5.94 -9.88 -13.52
C VAL A 86 6.86 -8.67 -13.31
N CYS A 87 7.68 -8.71 -12.26
CA CYS A 87 8.67 -7.70 -11.95
C CYS A 87 9.88 -8.33 -11.23
N LYS A 88 10.91 -7.52 -10.96
CA LYS A 88 12.02 -7.94 -10.09
C LYS A 88 11.48 -8.16 -8.66
N GLY A 89 11.84 -9.28 -8.05
CA GLY A 89 11.33 -9.63 -6.72
C GLY A 89 12.14 -10.73 -6.04
N ILE A 90 11.83 -10.96 -4.77
CA ILE A 90 12.30 -12.13 -4.01
C ILE A 90 11.21 -13.19 -4.11
N VAL A 91 11.57 -14.45 -4.37
CA VAL A 91 10.59 -15.53 -4.52
C VAL A 91 10.74 -16.62 -3.47
N CYS A 92 9.63 -17.22 -3.10
CA CYS A 92 9.56 -18.41 -2.24
C CYS A 92 8.44 -19.32 -2.75
N ILE A 93 8.65 -20.64 -2.73
CA ILE A 93 7.62 -21.60 -3.11
C ILE A 93 6.98 -22.25 -1.89
N GLN A 94 5.71 -22.60 -2.02
CA GLN A 94 4.94 -23.35 -1.04
C GLN A 94 4.25 -24.52 -1.74
N SER A 95 4.18 -25.68 -1.09
CA SER A 95 3.42 -26.83 -1.62
C SER A 95 1.94 -26.49 -1.77
N ASP A 96 1.33 -26.95 -2.87
CA ASP A 96 -0.13 -26.92 -3.00
C ASP A 96 -0.73 -28.05 -2.16
N THR A 97 -1.63 -27.69 -1.25
CA THR A 97 -2.30 -28.64 -0.35
C THR A 97 -3.35 -29.51 -1.06
N GLY A 98 -3.86 -29.06 -2.20
CA GLY A 98 -4.82 -29.80 -3.03
C GLY A 98 -4.19 -30.70 -4.08
N ASN A 99 -2.90 -30.52 -4.41
CA ASN A 99 -2.19 -31.33 -5.40
C ASN A 99 -0.68 -31.40 -5.14
N ALA A 100 -0.17 -32.58 -4.82
CA ALA A 100 1.24 -32.82 -4.48
C ALA A 100 2.23 -32.59 -5.64
N ASP A 101 1.72 -32.61 -6.89
CA ASP A 101 2.52 -32.37 -8.10
C ASP A 101 2.64 -30.89 -8.44
N LEU A 102 1.96 -30.02 -7.68
CA LEU A 102 1.95 -28.58 -7.87
C LEU A 102 2.58 -27.82 -6.69
N VAL A 103 3.11 -26.65 -7.01
CA VAL A 103 3.56 -25.66 -6.04
C VAL A 103 2.99 -24.29 -6.40
N ASN A 104 2.87 -23.44 -5.38
CA ASN A 104 2.51 -22.04 -5.53
C ASN A 104 3.73 -21.19 -5.21
N LEU A 105 3.99 -20.16 -6.01
CA LEU A 105 5.12 -19.27 -5.86
C LEU A 105 4.65 -17.89 -5.39
N ILE A 106 5.28 -17.40 -4.34
CA ILE A 106 5.09 -16.05 -3.80
C ILE A 106 6.23 -15.19 -4.33
N LEU A 107 5.90 -14.10 -5.01
CA LEU A 107 6.84 -13.06 -5.41
C LEU A 107 6.60 -11.82 -4.56
N LYS A 108 7.60 -11.41 -3.78
CA LYS A 108 7.65 -10.12 -3.08
C LYS A 108 8.33 -9.09 -3.99
N PRO A 109 7.59 -8.13 -4.55
CA PRO A 109 8.17 -7.16 -5.49
C PRO A 109 9.24 -6.30 -4.83
N VAL A 110 10.38 -6.14 -5.50
CA VAL A 110 11.37 -5.10 -5.17
C VAL A 110 11.03 -3.81 -5.91
N ASN A 111 10.44 -3.94 -7.10
CA ASN A 111 10.02 -2.81 -7.93
C ASN A 111 8.50 -2.68 -7.93
N GLN A 112 8.00 -1.45 -7.78
CA GLN A 112 6.60 -1.09 -7.93
C GLN A 112 6.33 -0.54 -9.36
N PRO A 113 5.08 -0.58 -9.86
CA PRO A 113 4.75 -0.02 -11.17
C PRO A 113 5.13 1.47 -11.25
N GLY A 114 5.55 1.91 -12.44
CA GLY A 114 6.00 3.30 -12.68
C GLY A 114 4.87 4.34 -12.77
N PHE A 115 3.68 4.00 -12.28
CA PHE A 115 2.48 4.82 -12.27
C PHE A 115 1.84 4.77 -10.89
N ASP A 116 1.03 5.78 -10.56
CA ASP A 116 0.27 5.77 -9.31
C ASP A 116 -0.60 4.51 -9.19
N PHE A 117 -0.34 3.70 -8.17
CA PHE A 117 -1.04 2.44 -7.91
C PHE A 117 -0.88 2.04 -6.44
N PRO A 118 -1.83 1.31 -5.84
CA PRO A 118 -1.62 0.72 -4.52
C PRO A 118 -0.34 -0.12 -4.48
N ARG A 119 0.47 0.02 -3.42
CA ARG A 119 1.72 -0.75 -3.29
C ARG A 119 1.39 -2.24 -3.27
N ILE A 120 2.00 -2.98 -4.17
CA ILE A 120 1.86 -4.44 -4.23
C ILE A 120 2.75 -5.05 -3.15
N LYS A 121 2.14 -5.77 -2.21
CA LYS A 121 2.83 -6.52 -1.17
C LYS A 121 3.35 -7.85 -1.72
N TYR A 122 2.47 -8.61 -2.39
CA TYR A 122 2.79 -9.93 -2.95
C TYR A 122 2.07 -10.17 -4.29
N ILE A 123 2.73 -10.91 -5.19
CA ILE A 123 2.12 -11.52 -6.37
C ILE A 123 2.21 -13.03 -6.19
N ILE A 124 1.07 -13.71 -6.20
CA ILE A 124 0.99 -15.16 -6.02
C ILE A 124 0.72 -15.82 -7.36
N TYR A 125 1.58 -16.76 -7.72
CA TYR A 125 1.44 -17.64 -8.86
C TYR A 125 1.00 -19.00 -8.34
N ARG A 126 -0.14 -19.52 -8.81
CA ARG A 126 -0.65 -20.81 -8.35
C ARG A 126 -0.67 -21.84 -9.47
N GLY A 127 -0.37 -23.10 -9.12
CA GLY A 127 -0.41 -24.23 -10.04
C GLY A 127 0.82 -24.35 -10.94
N LEU A 128 2.03 -24.15 -10.40
CA LEU A 128 3.27 -24.47 -11.11
C LEU A 128 3.58 -25.96 -10.98
N LEU A 129 4.06 -26.57 -12.06
CA LEU A 129 4.53 -27.96 -12.06
C LEU A 129 5.77 -28.09 -11.17
N LYS A 130 5.66 -28.92 -10.12
CA LYS A 130 6.72 -29.10 -9.13
C LYS A 130 7.99 -29.68 -9.73
N ASP A 131 7.87 -30.60 -10.68
CA ASP A 131 9.00 -31.27 -11.34
C ASP A 131 9.86 -30.33 -12.20
N GLN A 132 9.33 -29.16 -12.57
CA GLN A 132 10.08 -28.12 -13.27
C GLN A 132 11.03 -27.36 -12.35
N LEU A 133 10.82 -27.45 -11.04
CA LEU A 133 11.54 -26.70 -10.01
C LEU A 133 12.35 -27.59 -9.06
N ILE A 134 11.84 -28.79 -8.75
CA ILE A 134 12.43 -29.72 -7.78
C ILE A 134 12.49 -31.12 -8.39
N THR A 135 13.58 -31.85 -8.16
CA THR A 135 13.71 -33.27 -8.48
C THR A 135 14.29 -34.00 -7.28
N GLY A 136 13.46 -34.81 -6.60
CA GLY A 136 13.86 -35.44 -5.34
C GLY A 136 14.09 -34.41 -4.24
N SER A 137 15.30 -34.37 -3.67
CA SER A 137 15.73 -33.41 -2.65
C SER A 137 16.50 -32.20 -3.21
N GLU A 138 16.61 -32.10 -4.53
CA GLU A 138 17.45 -31.12 -5.22
C GLU A 138 16.62 -30.19 -6.11
N ILE A 139 17.21 -29.05 -6.48
CA ILE A 139 16.65 -28.19 -7.53
C ILE A 139 16.72 -28.92 -8.87
N ALA A 140 15.64 -28.83 -9.65
CA ALA A 140 15.57 -29.41 -10.98
C ALA A 140 16.67 -28.86 -11.92
N ALA A 141 16.89 -29.53 -13.05
CA ALA A 141 18.01 -29.23 -13.94
C ALA A 141 18.11 -27.74 -14.33
N LYS A 142 19.34 -27.22 -14.41
CA LYS A 142 19.63 -25.81 -14.77
C LYS A 142 19.14 -25.37 -16.15
N THR A 143 18.76 -26.32 -16.99
CA THR A 143 18.20 -26.08 -18.33
C THR A 143 16.69 -25.86 -18.32
N ASN A 144 16.00 -26.16 -17.21
CA ASN A 144 14.54 -26.09 -17.16
C ASN A 144 14.01 -24.66 -17.26
N ASN A 145 14.58 -23.72 -16.51
CA ASN A 145 14.15 -22.32 -16.49
C ASN A 145 15.25 -21.39 -15.94
N ASP A 146 14.98 -20.08 -15.94
CA ASP A 146 15.95 -19.08 -15.50
C ASP A 146 16.19 -19.11 -13.97
N LEU A 147 15.15 -19.42 -13.19
CA LEU A 147 15.25 -19.55 -11.73
C LEU A 147 16.16 -20.73 -11.33
N THR A 148 15.92 -21.93 -11.87
CA THR A 148 16.79 -23.09 -11.60
C THR A 148 18.21 -22.82 -12.06
N ARG A 149 18.39 -22.22 -13.26
CA ARG A 149 19.71 -21.81 -13.75
C ARG A 149 20.43 -20.89 -12.77
N SER A 150 19.75 -19.89 -12.23
CA SER A 150 20.35 -18.95 -11.27
C SER A 150 20.79 -19.65 -10.00
N LEU A 151 19.99 -20.58 -9.47
CA LEU A 151 20.33 -21.34 -8.26
C LEU A 151 21.54 -22.26 -8.49
N TRP A 152 21.58 -22.96 -9.62
CA TRP A 152 22.73 -23.77 -10.01
C TRP A 152 23.99 -22.91 -10.16
N ASN A 153 23.91 -21.75 -10.82
CA ASN A 153 25.06 -20.85 -10.96
C ASN A 153 25.60 -20.37 -9.59
N SER A 154 24.71 -20.06 -8.65
CA SER A 154 25.09 -19.68 -7.28
C SER A 154 25.75 -20.84 -6.53
N GLN A 155 25.21 -22.06 -6.64
CA GLN A 155 25.81 -23.25 -6.02
C GLN A 155 27.16 -23.60 -6.65
N GLU A 156 27.28 -23.57 -7.98
CA GLU A 156 28.56 -23.80 -8.69
C GLU A 156 29.62 -22.77 -8.27
N ALA A 157 29.23 -21.50 -8.05
CA ALA A 157 30.12 -20.49 -7.52
C ALA A 157 30.58 -20.79 -6.08
N ARG A 158 29.67 -21.23 -5.20
CA ARG A 158 30.00 -21.67 -3.85
C ARG A 158 30.95 -22.88 -3.87
N ASN A 159 30.61 -23.92 -4.63
CA ASN A 159 31.43 -25.13 -4.80
C ASN A 159 32.86 -24.80 -5.24
N ARG A 160 33.04 -23.85 -6.17
CA ARG A 160 34.39 -23.38 -6.56
C ARG A 160 35.15 -22.72 -5.42
N SER A 161 34.46 -22.01 -4.53
CA SER A 161 35.08 -21.34 -3.37
C SER A 161 35.37 -22.29 -2.20
N THR A 162 34.60 -23.37 -2.05
CA THR A 162 34.74 -24.35 -0.96
C THR A 162 35.44 -25.65 -1.37
N ALA A 163 35.77 -25.81 -2.65
CA ALA A 163 36.28 -27.04 -3.25
C ALA A 163 35.34 -28.26 -3.05
N GLU A 164 34.04 -28.00 -3.01
CA GLU A 164 32.97 -29.00 -2.89
C GLU A 164 32.34 -29.29 -4.26
N SER A 165 31.48 -30.30 -4.33
CA SER A 165 30.72 -30.68 -5.53
C SER A 165 29.27 -31.02 -5.18
N GLU A 166 28.60 -30.11 -4.48
CA GLU A 166 27.22 -30.28 -4.06
C GLU A 166 26.22 -29.76 -5.11
N ASN A 167 25.08 -30.44 -5.24
CA ASN A 167 23.95 -29.93 -6.01
C ASN A 167 23.16 -28.91 -5.18
N PRO A 168 22.52 -27.93 -5.80
CA PRO A 168 21.68 -26.97 -5.09
C PRO A 168 20.51 -27.70 -4.41
N PRO A 169 20.35 -27.58 -3.08
CA PRO A 169 19.28 -28.24 -2.35
C PRO A 169 17.92 -27.57 -2.59
N GLN A 170 16.81 -28.31 -2.54
CA GLN A 170 15.47 -27.75 -2.76
C GLN A 170 15.09 -26.63 -1.77
N GLN A 171 15.72 -26.62 -0.59
CA GLN A 171 15.63 -25.60 0.45
C GLN A 171 16.00 -24.21 -0.08
N ALA A 172 16.81 -24.11 -1.13
CA ALA A 172 17.13 -22.84 -1.77
C ALA A 172 15.88 -22.11 -2.33
N LEU A 173 14.76 -22.81 -2.55
CA LEU A 173 13.48 -22.20 -2.93
C LEU A 173 12.55 -21.93 -1.72
N GLY A 174 12.96 -22.31 -0.51
CA GLY A 174 12.16 -22.20 0.72
C GLY A 174 11.03 -23.22 0.84
N ILE A 175 11.05 -24.31 0.08
CA ILE A 175 9.98 -25.32 0.10
C ILE A 175 9.85 -26.03 1.45
N ASP A 176 10.96 -26.20 2.17
CA ASP A 176 11.04 -26.77 3.52
C ASP A 176 10.25 -25.95 4.54
N LEU A 177 10.13 -24.64 4.31
CA LEU A 177 9.32 -23.74 5.14
C LEU A 177 7.83 -24.06 5.06
N SER A 178 7.40 -24.79 4.03
CA SER A 178 6.04 -25.31 3.94
C SER A 178 5.69 -26.22 5.11
N ALA A 179 6.66 -27.01 5.59
CA ALA A 179 6.46 -27.94 6.70
C ALA A 179 6.76 -27.30 8.07
N SER A 180 7.67 -26.31 8.14
CA SER A 180 8.06 -25.69 9.41
C SER A 180 7.07 -24.61 9.88
N LEU A 181 6.37 -23.95 8.96
CA LEU A 181 5.42 -22.89 9.28
C LEU A 181 3.98 -23.38 9.13
N ALA A 182 3.15 -23.12 10.14
CA ALA A 182 1.73 -23.46 10.13
C ALA A 182 0.96 -22.62 9.09
N ASN A 183 -0.23 -23.09 8.68
CA ASN A 183 -1.10 -22.35 7.77
C ASN A 183 -1.53 -20.97 8.31
N THR A 184 -1.49 -20.78 9.64
CA THR A 184 -1.82 -19.53 10.31
C THR A 184 -0.65 -18.54 10.40
N ALA A 185 0.57 -18.97 10.06
CA ALA A 185 1.75 -18.09 10.05
C ALA A 185 1.64 -17.04 8.93
N SER A 186 2.31 -15.90 9.13
CA SER A 186 2.31 -14.82 8.14
C SER A 186 3.16 -15.19 6.92
N ILE A 187 2.81 -14.66 5.76
CA ILE A 187 3.72 -14.66 4.60
C ILE A 187 4.99 -13.86 4.91
N ASP A 188 4.90 -12.80 5.73
CA ASP A 188 6.03 -11.96 6.11
C ASP A 188 7.12 -12.79 6.81
N ASP A 189 6.72 -13.81 7.58
CA ASP A 189 7.62 -14.76 8.27
C ASP A 189 8.51 -15.56 7.30
N LEU A 190 8.20 -15.63 6.00
CA LEU A 190 9.07 -16.27 5.01
C LEU A 190 10.24 -15.36 4.60
N PHE A 191 9.95 -14.06 4.43
CA PHE A 191 10.86 -13.10 3.81
C PHE A 191 11.72 -12.34 4.83
N TYR A 192 11.30 -12.30 6.09
CA TYR A 192 11.99 -11.54 7.15
C TYR A 192 12.56 -12.45 8.25
N ARG A 193 12.99 -13.66 7.88
CA ARG A 193 13.61 -14.64 8.80
C ARG A 193 14.98 -14.16 9.28
N GLU A 194 15.22 -14.32 10.58
CA GLU A 194 16.55 -14.19 11.18
C GLU A 194 17.38 -15.46 11.00
N ASN A 195 18.70 -15.29 10.92
CA ASN A 195 19.68 -16.39 10.94
C ASN A 195 19.34 -17.54 9.99
N ALA A 196 18.72 -17.23 8.86
CA ALA A 196 18.37 -18.24 7.88
C ALA A 196 19.65 -18.80 7.26
N ASP A 197 19.79 -20.12 7.26
CA ASP A 197 20.92 -20.83 6.64
C ASP A 197 21.06 -20.55 5.13
N PHE A 198 20.04 -19.93 4.53
CA PHE A 198 19.99 -19.54 3.13
C PHE A 198 19.22 -18.24 2.93
N GLN A 199 19.57 -17.53 1.84
CA GLN A 199 18.80 -16.41 1.33
C GLN A 199 17.84 -16.88 0.24
N LEU A 200 16.63 -16.33 0.24
CA LEU A 200 15.67 -16.59 -0.83
C LEU A 200 16.12 -15.95 -2.15
N PRO A 201 15.86 -16.60 -3.30
CA PRO A 201 16.35 -16.14 -4.58
C PRO A 201 15.69 -14.83 -5.04
N VAL A 202 16.50 -13.95 -5.59
CA VAL A 202 16.06 -12.73 -6.28
C VAL A 202 15.94 -13.03 -7.77
N VAL A 203 14.77 -12.78 -8.35
CA VAL A 203 14.50 -12.94 -9.78
C VAL A 203 14.45 -11.60 -10.48
N SER A 204 14.87 -11.57 -11.74
CA SER A 204 14.66 -10.39 -12.59
C SER A 204 13.29 -10.48 -13.29
N ALA A 205 12.75 -9.33 -13.68
CA ALA A 205 11.51 -9.29 -14.44
C ALA A 205 11.66 -10.07 -15.76
N GLY A 206 10.62 -10.84 -16.11
CA GLY A 206 10.58 -11.66 -17.31
C GLY A 206 11.34 -12.99 -17.25
N TRP A 207 12.01 -13.31 -16.13
CA TRP A 207 12.59 -14.65 -15.92
C TRP A 207 11.51 -15.72 -15.94
N SER A 208 11.78 -16.84 -16.60
CA SER A 208 10.95 -18.04 -16.46
C SER A 208 11.15 -18.63 -15.06
N LEU A 209 10.04 -18.77 -14.34
CA LEU A 209 9.92 -19.27 -12.97
C LEU A 209 9.51 -20.75 -12.94
N GLY A 210 9.48 -21.42 -14.08
CA GLY A 210 8.91 -22.75 -14.26
C GLY A 210 7.73 -22.74 -15.24
N LYS A 211 6.92 -23.79 -15.22
CA LYS A 211 5.72 -23.90 -16.06
C LYS A 211 4.48 -24.06 -15.21
N PHE A 212 3.40 -23.45 -15.65
CA PHE A 212 2.07 -23.73 -15.13
C PHE A 212 1.53 -25.04 -15.68
N THR A 213 0.63 -25.70 -14.96
CA THR A 213 -0.20 -26.77 -15.54
C THR A 213 -1.28 -26.17 -16.44
N LYS A 214 -1.40 -26.67 -17.68
CA LYS A 214 -2.42 -26.21 -18.64
C LYS A 214 -3.86 -26.36 -18.14
N ALA A 215 -4.09 -27.32 -17.24
CA ALA A 215 -5.42 -27.65 -16.71
C ALA A 215 -6.01 -26.54 -15.84
N GLY A 216 -5.16 -25.72 -15.22
CA GLY A 216 -5.62 -24.63 -14.35
C GLY A 216 -4.49 -24.01 -13.57
N PHE A 217 -4.31 -22.71 -13.74
CA PHE A 217 -3.37 -21.89 -12.98
C PHE A 217 -3.99 -20.55 -12.67
N SER A 218 -3.36 -19.76 -11.80
CA SER A 218 -3.90 -18.46 -11.46
C SER A 218 -2.85 -17.46 -11.00
N LEU A 219 -3.27 -16.19 -11.07
CA LEU A 219 -2.54 -15.05 -10.56
C LEU A 219 -3.40 -14.32 -9.52
N GLU A 220 -2.76 -13.89 -8.44
CA GLU A 220 -3.38 -13.09 -7.38
C GLU A 220 -2.42 -11.96 -6.99
N ILE A 221 -2.95 -10.75 -6.84
CA ILE A 221 -2.17 -9.56 -6.49
C ILE A 221 -2.69 -9.04 -5.15
N MET A 222 -1.83 -9.08 -4.13
CA MET A 222 -2.11 -8.57 -2.79
C MET A 222 -1.46 -7.20 -2.62
N VAL A 223 -2.20 -6.25 -2.06
CA VAL A 223 -1.69 -4.90 -1.78
C VAL A 223 -1.31 -4.74 -0.31
N GLU A 224 -0.42 -3.80 -0.03
CA GLU A 224 -0.05 -3.45 1.34
C GLU A 224 -1.13 -2.58 1.98
N ARG A 225 -1.48 -2.93 3.22
CA ARG A 225 -2.45 -2.22 4.06
C ARG A 225 -2.08 -2.41 5.53
N VAL A 226 -2.30 -1.42 6.38
CA VAL A 226 -2.01 -1.54 7.82
C VAL A 226 -2.93 -2.58 8.44
N GLY A 227 -2.38 -3.48 9.25
CA GLY A 227 -3.13 -4.60 9.83
C GLY A 227 -3.49 -5.74 8.86
N PHE A 228 -3.14 -5.65 7.56
CA PHE A 228 -3.28 -6.78 6.65
C PHE A 228 -2.06 -7.69 6.71
N ASP A 229 -2.29 -8.90 7.23
CA ASP A 229 -1.26 -9.90 7.53
C ASP A 229 -1.67 -11.24 6.88
N PRO A 230 -1.46 -11.40 5.56
CA PRO A 230 -1.92 -12.58 4.85
C PRO A 230 -1.21 -13.84 5.35
N GLN A 231 -2.00 -14.89 5.60
CA GLN A 231 -1.50 -16.15 6.16
C GLN A 231 -1.12 -17.16 5.07
N LEU A 232 -0.17 -18.05 5.36
CA LEU A 232 0.33 -19.07 4.43
C LEU A 232 -0.73 -20.03 3.92
N GLY A 233 -1.77 -20.32 4.71
CA GLY A 233 -2.89 -21.15 4.29
C GLY A 233 -3.59 -20.62 3.03
N LYS A 234 -3.68 -19.30 2.88
CA LYS A 234 -4.26 -18.67 1.67
C LYS A 234 -3.40 -18.92 0.44
N VAL A 235 -2.08 -19.00 0.57
CA VAL A 235 -1.16 -19.28 -0.54
C VAL A 235 -1.10 -20.77 -0.88
N ARG A 236 -1.18 -21.65 0.11
CA ARG A 236 -1.10 -23.11 -0.07
C ARG A 236 -2.35 -23.73 -0.70
N SER A 237 -3.45 -22.99 -0.77
CA SER A 237 -4.65 -23.37 -1.51
C SER A 237 -4.49 -23.12 -3.01
N ASN A 238 -5.17 -23.89 -3.85
CA ASN A 238 -5.23 -23.62 -5.30
C ASN A 238 -6.11 -22.41 -5.67
N ASN A 239 -6.90 -21.91 -4.71
CA ASN A 239 -7.84 -20.81 -4.89
C ASN A 239 -8.04 -20.05 -3.57
N ASN A 240 -8.17 -18.73 -3.64
CA ASN A 240 -8.50 -17.88 -2.51
C ASN A 240 -9.87 -17.22 -2.75
N LEU A 241 -10.79 -17.41 -1.81
CA LEU A 241 -12.12 -16.82 -1.84
C LEU A 241 -12.29 -16.01 -0.55
N VAL A 242 -12.80 -14.80 -0.66
CA VAL A 242 -13.32 -14.07 0.49
C VAL A 242 -14.77 -14.48 0.67
N THR A 243 -15.09 -15.02 1.84
CA THR A 243 -16.43 -15.47 2.18
C THR A 243 -16.94 -14.72 3.40
N VAL A 244 -18.16 -14.20 3.31
CA VAL A 244 -18.79 -13.44 4.39
C VAL A 244 -20.18 -13.99 4.65
N ALA A 245 -20.56 -14.16 5.91
CA ALA A 245 -21.91 -14.61 6.24
C ALA A 245 -22.96 -13.67 5.63
N THR A 246 -23.91 -14.24 4.88
CA THR A 246 -25.03 -13.48 4.30
C THR A 246 -25.89 -12.93 5.44
N LEU A 247 -26.31 -11.67 5.30
CA LEU A 247 -27.17 -11.05 6.29
C LEU A 247 -28.53 -11.77 6.35
N PRO A 248 -29.07 -12.05 7.55
CA PRO A 248 -30.45 -12.50 7.69
C PRO A 248 -31.43 -11.39 7.25
N GLY A 249 -32.69 -11.75 6.99
CA GLY A 249 -33.69 -10.81 6.48
C GLY A 249 -33.97 -9.58 7.37
N SER A 250 -33.72 -9.70 8.68
CA SER A 250 -33.81 -8.61 9.66
C SER A 250 -32.53 -8.60 10.52
N PRO A 251 -31.41 -8.07 10.00
CA PRO A 251 -30.13 -8.18 10.69
C PRO A 251 -29.99 -7.13 11.79
N THR A 252 -29.37 -7.49 12.90
CA THR A 252 -29.07 -6.55 14.01
C THR A 252 -27.95 -5.57 13.61
N GLN A 253 -27.82 -4.46 14.33
CA GLN A 253 -26.76 -3.47 14.07
C GLN A 253 -25.34 -4.08 14.14
N PRO A 254 -25.00 -4.96 15.13
CA PRO A 254 -23.74 -5.68 15.12
C PRO A 254 -23.54 -6.58 13.91
N GLN A 255 -24.53 -7.41 13.54
CA GLN A 255 -24.46 -8.30 12.37
C GLN A 255 -24.21 -7.51 11.09
N GLN A 256 -24.89 -6.38 10.95
CA GLN A 256 -24.73 -5.47 9.83
C GLN A 256 -23.32 -4.88 9.78
N PHE A 257 -22.78 -4.40 10.90
CA PHE A 257 -21.44 -3.82 10.95
C PHE A 257 -20.34 -4.88 10.71
N GLU A 258 -20.47 -6.05 11.33
CA GLU A 258 -19.55 -7.19 11.12
C GLU A 258 -19.52 -7.65 9.67
N HIS A 259 -20.69 -7.78 9.04
CA HIS A 259 -20.80 -8.17 7.64
C HIS A 259 -20.06 -7.20 6.71
N TRP A 260 -20.23 -5.89 6.89
CA TRP A 260 -19.53 -4.91 6.06
C TRP A 260 -18.04 -4.86 6.38
N HIS A 261 -17.66 -5.03 7.64
CA HIS A 261 -16.26 -5.13 8.03
C HIS A 261 -15.55 -6.31 7.37
N ASP A 262 -16.17 -7.50 7.37
CA ASP A 262 -15.59 -8.68 6.72
C ASP A 262 -15.47 -8.50 5.21
N LYS A 263 -16.42 -7.79 4.59
CA LYS A 263 -16.36 -7.46 3.17
C LYS A 263 -15.21 -6.53 2.82
N GLU A 264 -14.68 -5.73 3.76
CA GLU A 264 -13.49 -4.90 3.52
C GLU A 264 -12.25 -5.72 3.15
N GLU A 265 -12.23 -7.04 3.40
CA GLU A 265 -11.09 -7.89 3.04
C GLU A 265 -10.79 -7.86 1.53
N ILE A 266 -11.81 -7.72 0.67
CA ILE A 266 -11.61 -7.71 -0.80
C ILE A 266 -10.72 -6.55 -1.26
N LEU A 267 -10.66 -5.49 -0.46
CA LEU A 267 -9.89 -4.28 -0.72
C LEU A 267 -8.38 -4.45 -0.53
N ASN A 268 -7.94 -5.64 -0.07
CA ASN A 268 -6.54 -6.05 0.01
C ASN A 268 -6.05 -6.74 -1.27
N TYR A 269 -6.91 -6.87 -2.29
CA TYR A 269 -6.60 -7.56 -3.54
C TYR A 269 -6.93 -6.68 -4.74
N ILE A 270 -6.22 -6.89 -5.84
CA ILE A 270 -6.48 -6.20 -7.12
C ILE A 270 -6.74 -7.24 -8.21
N ASP A 271 -7.73 -6.96 -9.07
CA ASP A 271 -7.94 -7.72 -10.30
C ASP A 271 -6.68 -7.64 -11.20
N PRO A 272 -6.04 -8.78 -11.54
CA PRO A 272 -4.96 -8.83 -12.51
C PRO A 272 -5.31 -8.16 -13.85
N CYS A 273 -6.56 -8.24 -14.31
CA CYS A 273 -6.99 -7.58 -15.54
C CYS A 273 -6.87 -6.06 -15.44
N ALA A 274 -7.33 -5.48 -14.31
CA ALA A 274 -7.21 -4.06 -14.04
C ALA A 274 -5.74 -3.64 -13.86
N PHE A 275 -4.93 -4.44 -13.15
CA PHE A 275 -3.49 -4.18 -13.00
C PHE A 275 -2.79 -4.08 -14.36
N PHE A 276 -2.99 -5.06 -15.25
CA PHE A 276 -2.41 -5.03 -16.59
C PHE A 276 -3.03 -3.92 -17.45
N GLY A 277 -4.32 -3.63 -17.29
CA GLY A 277 -5.00 -2.54 -18.00
C GLY A 277 -4.50 -1.14 -17.62
N MET A 278 -3.99 -0.95 -16.40
CA MET A 278 -3.32 0.29 -16.00
C MET A 278 -2.06 0.57 -16.83
N PHE A 279 -1.48 -0.44 -17.50
CA PHE A 279 -0.37 -0.23 -18.43
C PHE A 279 -0.78 0.36 -19.79
N TYR A 280 -2.06 0.68 -20.04
CA TYR A 280 -2.53 1.20 -21.33
C TYR A 280 -1.74 2.44 -21.83
N HIS A 281 -1.30 3.31 -20.92
CA HIS A 281 -0.46 4.48 -21.23
C HIS A 281 1.04 4.30 -20.96
N SER A 282 1.43 3.13 -20.46
CA SER A 282 2.83 2.72 -20.31
C SER A 282 3.11 1.51 -21.20
N LYS A 283 4.24 0.85 -21.02
CA LYS A 283 4.59 -0.36 -21.80
C LYS A 283 4.63 -1.55 -20.87
N ILE A 284 4.12 -2.68 -21.34
CA ILE A 284 4.32 -3.99 -20.71
C ILE A 284 5.00 -4.92 -21.71
N MET A 285 5.93 -5.73 -21.22
CA MET A 285 6.55 -6.79 -22.01
C MET A 285 5.64 -8.03 -22.01
N VAL A 286 5.43 -8.64 -23.17
CA VAL A 286 4.79 -9.94 -23.27
C VAL A 286 5.71 -10.93 -23.94
N LYS A 287 5.50 -12.21 -23.66
CA LYS A 287 6.24 -13.31 -24.26
C LYS A 287 5.27 -14.32 -24.86
N GLN A 288 5.73 -14.95 -25.93
CA GLN A 288 5.04 -16.05 -26.58
C GLN A 288 5.80 -17.35 -26.33
N SER A 289 5.11 -18.49 -26.50
CA SER A 289 5.67 -19.82 -26.35
C SER A 289 6.85 -20.10 -27.29
N SER A 290 6.95 -19.36 -28.41
CA SER A 290 8.06 -19.37 -29.37
C SER A 290 9.35 -18.72 -28.85
N GLY A 291 9.31 -18.04 -27.71
CA GLY A 291 10.39 -17.22 -27.17
C GLY A 291 10.39 -15.77 -27.70
N HIS A 292 9.49 -15.42 -28.62
CA HIS A 292 9.31 -14.04 -29.07
C HIS A 292 8.86 -13.14 -27.91
N SER A 293 9.39 -11.91 -27.86
CA SER A 293 9.04 -10.91 -26.85
C SER A 293 8.73 -9.57 -27.50
N GLU A 294 7.66 -8.93 -27.08
CA GLU A 294 7.21 -7.64 -27.62
C GLU A 294 6.72 -6.70 -26.51
N LYS A 295 6.62 -5.40 -26.84
CA LYS A 295 6.14 -4.35 -25.93
C LYS A 295 4.75 -3.91 -26.35
N LEU A 296 3.75 -4.19 -25.53
CA LEU A 296 2.37 -3.77 -25.78
C LEU A 296 2.05 -2.44 -25.07
N LYS A 297 1.21 -1.62 -25.70
CA LYS A 297 0.60 -0.40 -25.14
C LYS A 297 -0.67 -0.03 -25.93
N GLY A 298 -1.52 0.84 -25.39
CA GLY A 298 -2.70 1.34 -26.11
C GLY A 298 -3.61 0.21 -26.61
N ASN A 299 -4.08 0.31 -27.86
CA ASN A 299 -5.00 -0.67 -28.43
C ASN A 299 -4.42 -2.09 -28.49
N GLU A 300 -3.13 -2.25 -28.81
CA GLU A 300 -2.45 -3.57 -28.88
C GLU A 300 -2.51 -4.29 -27.52
N LEU A 301 -2.31 -3.54 -26.42
CA LEU A 301 -2.45 -4.09 -25.07
C LEU A 301 -3.87 -4.65 -24.83
N TYR A 302 -4.90 -4.01 -25.36
CA TYR A 302 -6.26 -4.53 -25.24
C TYR A 302 -6.48 -5.75 -26.14
N ASP A 303 -6.11 -5.61 -27.41
CA ASP A 303 -6.42 -6.58 -28.47
C ASP A 303 -5.69 -7.90 -28.27
N ASP A 304 -4.45 -7.86 -27.75
CA ASP A 304 -3.61 -9.05 -27.63
C ASP A 304 -3.62 -9.62 -26.21
N LEU A 305 -3.60 -8.77 -25.18
CA LEU A 305 -3.46 -9.18 -23.77
C LEU A 305 -4.80 -9.18 -23.03
N LEU A 306 -5.47 -8.03 -22.94
CA LEU A 306 -6.67 -7.93 -22.08
C LEU A 306 -7.82 -8.78 -22.62
N ILE A 307 -7.91 -9.02 -23.93
CA ILE A 307 -8.95 -9.85 -24.54
C ILE A 307 -9.06 -11.25 -23.89
N LYS A 308 -7.95 -11.75 -23.32
CA LYS A 308 -7.84 -13.05 -22.64
C LYS A 308 -8.54 -13.11 -21.28
N PHE A 309 -8.87 -11.95 -20.70
CA PHE A 309 -9.56 -11.84 -19.43
C PHE A 309 -11.07 -11.66 -19.63
N TYR A 310 -11.85 -12.17 -18.68
CA TYR A 310 -13.29 -11.94 -18.65
C TYR A 310 -13.60 -10.46 -18.34
N ASN A 311 -12.86 -9.87 -17.39
CA ASN A 311 -13.04 -8.49 -16.91
C ASN A 311 -12.44 -7.40 -17.81
N LYS A 312 -12.10 -7.72 -19.06
CA LYS A 312 -11.45 -6.80 -20.02
C LYS A 312 -12.14 -5.45 -20.19
N ASN A 313 -13.46 -5.40 -20.04
CA ASN A 313 -14.28 -4.19 -20.09
C ASN A 313 -14.89 -3.81 -18.73
N VAL A 314 -14.20 -4.13 -17.64
CA VAL A 314 -14.61 -3.78 -16.27
C VAL A 314 -13.58 -2.86 -15.64
N SER A 315 -14.00 -1.67 -15.23
CA SER A 315 -13.17 -0.77 -14.40
C SER A 315 -13.71 -0.69 -12.98
N TYR A 316 -12.82 -0.40 -12.03
CA TYR A 316 -13.15 -0.35 -10.62
C TYR A 316 -13.02 1.08 -10.07
N LEU A 317 -14.01 1.50 -9.29
CA LEU A 317 -13.95 2.70 -8.46
C LEU A 317 -13.93 2.30 -6.99
N ASP A 318 -12.79 2.55 -6.35
CA ASP A 318 -12.55 2.35 -4.92
C ASP A 318 -12.55 3.71 -4.22
N ILE A 319 -13.52 3.94 -3.33
CA ILE A 319 -13.62 5.16 -2.54
C ILE A 319 -13.38 4.81 -1.08
N ARG A 320 -12.30 5.36 -0.53
CA ARG A 320 -11.91 5.20 0.88
C ARG A 320 -12.28 6.44 1.70
N ASN A 321 -12.54 6.25 2.99
CA ASN A 321 -12.60 7.35 3.96
C ASN A 321 -11.19 7.68 4.50
N GLU A 322 -11.13 8.64 5.43
CA GLU A 322 -9.91 9.09 6.09
C GLU A 322 -9.21 8.00 6.94
N TYR A 323 -9.86 6.87 7.19
CA TYR A 323 -9.31 5.72 7.93
C TYR A 323 -8.90 4.55 7.02
N ASN A 324 -8.94 4.74 5.70
CA ASN A 324 -8.70 3.72 4.67
C ASN A 324 -9.70 2.55 4.63
N HIS A 325 -10.88 2.70 5.22
CA HIS A 325 -12.03 1.81 4.98
C HIS A 325 -12.85 2.33 3.81
N SER A 326 -13.79 1.54 3.27
CA SER A 326 -14.75 2.07 2.28
C SER A 326 -15.49 3.28 2.81
N PHE A 327 -15.86 4.21 1.92
CA PHE A 327 -16.30 5.55 2.32
C PHE A 327 -17.46 5.55 3.32
N ASN A 328 -18.43 4.64 3.18
CA ASN A 328 -19.57 4.49 4.09
C ASN A 328 -19.41 3.36 5.11
N TYR A 329 -18.19 2.94 5.43
CA TYR A 329 -17.90 1.89 6.41
C TYR A 329 -18.61 2.12 7.77
N PHE A 330 -18.62 3.37 8.25
CA PHE A 330 -19.29 3.73 9.52
C PHE A 330 -20.77 4.09 9.38
N ARG A 331 -21.33 4.01 8.16
CA ARG A 331 -22.75 4.23 7.85
C ARG A 331 -23.28 5.65 8.07
N ASN A 332 -22.38 6.62 8.00
CA ASN A 332 -22.67 8.05 8.12
C ASN A 332 -23.00 8.73 6.78
N TYR A 333 -22.65 8.14 5.64
CA TYR A 333 -22.82 8.75 4.31
C TYR A 333 -23.98 8.18 3.49
N GLY A 334 -24.50 7.01 3.86
CA GLY A 334 -25.42 6.25 3.04
C GLY A 334 -24.74 5.53 1.88
N ASN A 335 -25.48 4.65 1.20
CA ASN A 335 -24.92 3.76 0.17
C ASN A 335 -24.83 4.40 -1.22
N SER A 336 -25.44 5.57 -1.41
CA SER A 336 -25.56 6.21 -2.72
C SER A 336 -24.57 7.36 -2.89
N ILE A 337 -24.02 7.46 -4.10
CA ILE A 337 -23.28 8.61 -4.62
C ILE A 337 -24.03 9.14 -5.84
N ASN A 338 -23.84 10.41 -6.22
CA ASN A 338 -24.35 10.87 -7.52
C ASN A 338 -23.25 10.72 -8.57
N ILE A 339 -23.58 10.12 -9.71
CA ILE A 339 -22.65 9.87 -10.80
C ILE A 339 -23.29 10.08 -12.17
N ALA A 340 -22.51 10.59 -13.13
CA ALA A 340 -22.81 10.60 -14.55
C ALA A 340 -21.68 9.92 -15.33
N PHE A 341 -22.00 9.26 -16.44
CA PHE A 341 -21.05 8.51 -17.28
C PHE A 341 -20.76 9.20 -18.63
N ASP A 342 -20.93 10.52 -18.65
CA ASP A 342 -20.54 11.37 -19.76
C ASP A 342 -20.22 12.79 -19.24
N ALA A 343 -19.79 13.67 -20.14
CA ALA A 343 -19.39 15.03 -19.77
C ALA A 343 -20.57 16.01 -19.58
N SER A 344 -21.73 15.72 -20.16
CA SER A 344 -22.86 16.64 -20.32
C SER A 344 -24.02 16.38 -19.35
N SER A 345 -24.25 15.14 -18.97
CA SER A 345 -25.36 14.72 -18.12
C SER A 345 -25.16 15.19 -16.69
N ALA A 346 -26.28 15.53 -16.04
CA ALA A 346 -26.28 15.78 -14.60
C ALA A 346 -26.06 14.45 -13.85
N PRO A 347 -25.21 14.43 -12.80
CA PRO A 347 -25.06 13.24 -11.96
C PRO A 347 -26.39 12.79 -11.34
N SER A 348 -26.58 11.47 -11.27
CA SER A 348 -27.78 10.84 -10.70
C SER A 348 -27.41 9.82 -9.63
N SER A 349 -28.31 9.55 -8.70
CA SER A 349 -28.05 8.64 -7.58
C SER A 349 -27.78 7.21 -8.06
N LEU A 350 -26.65 6.66 -7.64
CA LEU A 350 -26.22 5.29 -7.88
C LEU A 350 -25.79 4.67 -6.55
N ASN A 351 -26.25 3.45 -6.27
CA ASN A 351 -25.77 2.67 -5.14
C ASN A 351 -24.32 2.20 -5.39
N TYR A 352 -23.37 2.74 -4.62
CA TYR A 352 -21.95 2.35 -4.71
C TYR A 352 -21.74 0.86 -4.42
N TYR A 353 -22.56 0.30 -3.52
CA TYR A 353 -22.51 -1.09 -3.11
C TYR A 353 -23.43 -2.00 -3.95
N ALA A 354 -23.83 -1.59 -5.17
CA ALA A 354 -24.74 -2.36 -6.03
C ALA A 354 -24.20 -3.75 -6.39
N SER A 355 -22.88 -3.95 -6.38
CA SER A 355 -22.23 -5.26 -6.57
C SER A 355 -22.35 -6.17 -5.34
N GLY A 356 -22.82 -5.64 -4.20
CA GLY A 356 -22.83 -6.31 -2.91
C GLY A 356 -21.51 -6.19 -2.13
N TRP A 357 -20.51 -5.48 -2.66
CA TRP A 357 -19.14 -5.39 -2.11
C TRP A 357 -18.66 -3.94 -2.03
N PRO A 358 -17.65 -3.62 -1.20
CA PRO A 358 -17.16 -2.25 -0.98
C PRO A 358 -16.35 -1.65 -2.14
N ILE A 359 -16.67 -2.01 -3.37
CA ILE A 359 -16.04 -1.52 -4.60
C ILE A 359 -17.09 -1.44 -5.70
N LEU A 360 -17.11 -0.31 -6.41
CA LEU A 360 -18.03 -0.12 -7.53
C LEU A 360 -17.37 -0.58 -8.83
N MET A 361 -18.14 -1.32 -9.65
CA MET A 361 -17.68 -1.87 -10.93
C MET A 361 -18.41 -1.19 -12.09
N PHE A 362 -17.65 -0.65 -13.03
CA PHE A 362 -18.14 -0.07 -14.28
C PHE A 362 -18.00 -1.04 -15.42
N ASN A 363 -18.93 -1.01 -16.37
CA ASN A 363 -18.82 -1.74 -17.63
C ASN A 363 -19.31 -0.87 -18.80
N ASN A 364 -19.17 -1.38 -20.02
CA ASN A 364 -19.56 -0.68 -21.25
C ASN A 364 -21.01 -0.17 -21.25
N SER A 365 -21.94 -0.87 -20.59
CA SER A 365 -23.37 -0.50 -20.60
C SER A 365 -23.70 0.81 -19.88
N LEU A 366 -22.80 1.28 -19.00
CA LEU A 366 -22.97 2.53 -18.27
C LEU A 366 -22.62 3.76 -19.11
N PHE A 367 -21.82 3.59 -20.17
CA PHE A 367 -21.34 4.68 -21.01
C PHE A 367 -22.16 4.77 -22.30
N ALA A 368 -22.16 5.95 -22.92
CA ALA A 368 -22.82 6.15 -24.21
C ALA A 368 -22.27 5.18 -25.26
N ALA A 369 -23.14 4.37 -25.85
CA ALA A 369 -22.75 3.33 -26.81
C ALA A 369 -21.96 3.90 -28.01
N SER A 370 -22.24 5.14 -28.41
CA SER A 370 -21.58 5.87 -29.49
C SER A 370 -20.29 6.59 -29.07
N ASN A 371 -19.77 6.39 -27.85
CA ASN A 371 -18.53 7.03 -27.43
C ASN A 371 -17.33 6.45 -28.18
N THR A 372 -16.86 7.18 -29.20
CA THR A 372 -15.67 6.86 -30.01
C THR A 372 -14.42 7.60 -29.56
N SER A 373 -14.49 8.39 -28.48
CA SER A 373 -13.34 9.07 -27.89
C SER A 373 -12.29 8.08 -27.38
N ASN A 374 -11.04 8.51 -27.22
CA ASN A 374 -10.00 7.71 -26.57
C ASN A 374 -10.15 7.60 -25.04
N LYS A 375 -11.18 8.24 -24.47
CA LYS A 375 -11.52 8.16 -23.04
C LYS A 375 -13.02 8.05 -22.80
N ASN A 376 -13.35 7.37 -21.71
CA ASN A 376 -14.65 7.40 -21.06
C ASN A 376 -14.58 8.38 -19.89
N ILE A 377 -15.60 9.22 -19.71
CA ILE A 377 -15.65 10.21 -18.63
C ILE A 377 -16.70 9.79 -17.64
N PHE A 378 -16.41 9.91 -16.34
CA PHE A 378 -17.43 9.84 -15.32
C PHE A 378 -17.27 11.02 -14.34
N LYS A 379 -18.39 11.56 -13.86
CA LYS A 379 -18.42 12.69 -12.92
C LYS A 379 -19.04 12.22 -11.61
N VAL A 380 -18.42 12.53 -10.48
CA VAL A 380 -18.89 12.08 -9.15
C VAL A 380 -19.22 13.31 -8.29
N GLN A 381 -20.31 13.22 -7.54
CA GLN A 381 -20.58 14.04 -6.36
C GLN A 381 -20.73 13.13 -5.15
N MET A 382 -20.04 13.47 -4.08
CA MET A 382 -20.04 12.71 -2.84
C MET A 382 -21.12 13.24 -1.89
N PRO A 383 -21.78 12.38 -1.11
CA PRO A 383 -22.69 12.83 -0.06
C PRO A 383 -21.93 13.52 1.07
N ASP A 384 -22.56 14.50 1.70
CA ASP A 384 -22.01 15.20 2.89
C ASP A 384 -22.25 14.43 4.20
N GLY A 385 -23.01 13.33 4.15
CA GLY A 385 -23.35 12.52 5.32
C GLY A 385 -24.35 13.18 6.25
N SER A 386 -25.30 13.96 5.72
CA SER A 386 -26.24 14.76 6.52
C SER A 386 -25.49 15.79 7.39
N GLY A 387 -24.53 16.48 6.77
CA GLY A 387 -23.63 17.42 7.43
C GLY A 387 -22.49 16.77 8.20
N ASP A 388 -22.22 15.47 8.05
CA ASP A 388 -21.10 14.82 8.74
C ASP A 388 -19.73 15.33 8.28
N ASN A 389 -19.60 15.66 6.99
CA ASN A 389 -18.39 16.17 6.36
C ASN A 389 -18.67 17.53 5.71
N THR A 390 -18.44 18.60 6.48
CA THR A 390 -18.65 19.99 6.07
C THR A 390 -17.52 20.54 5.21
N LEU A 391 -16.30 20.02 5.36
CA LEU A 391 -15.11 20.43 4.63
C LEU A 391 -14.49 19.29 3.81
N PRO A 392 -15.24 18.67 2.89
CA PRO A 392 -14.76 17.50 2.16
C PRO A 392 -13.55 17.80 1.29
N LEU A 393 -12.69 16.79 1.16
CA LEU A 393 -11.53 16.79 0.28
C LEU A 393 -11.42 15.44 -0.41
N ILE A 394 -11.34 15.41 -1.74
CA ILE A 394 -10.92 14.21 -2.45
C ILE A 394 -9.41 14.24 -2.65
N PHE A 395 -8.74 13.18 -2.21
CA PHE A 395 -7.39 12.86 -2.65
C PHE A 395 -7.44 11.80 -3.75
N LEU A 396 -6.98 12.14 -4.96
CA LEU A 396 -6.84 11.22 -6.08
C LEU A 396 -5.56 10.39 -5.92
N SER A 397 -5.72 9.22 -5.30
CA SER A 397 -4.61 8.29 -5.10
C SER A 397 -4.18 7.61 -6.40
N THR A 398 -5.14 7.09 -7.17
CA THR A 398 -4.89 6.40 -8.44
C THR A 398 -5.99 6.75 -9.45
N GLY A 399 -5.63 7.04 -10.70
CA GLY A 399 -6.56 7.34 -11.79
C GLY A 399 -6.23 8.63 -12.52
N TYR A 400 -7.18 9.14 -13.30
CA TYR A 400 -6.98 10.33 -14.14
C TYR A 400 -8.12 11.33 -13.97
N LEU A 401 -7.77 12.61 -13.79
CA LEU A 401 -8.72 13.70 -13.97
C LEU A 401 -9.02 13.87 -15.45
N SER A 402 -10.29 14.08 -15.79
CA SER A 402 -10.72 14.22 -17.19
C SER A 402 -10.01 15.38 -17.90
N ALA A 403 -9.78 16.49 -17.20
CA ALA A 403 -9.10 17.67 -17.72
C ALA A 403 -7.61 17.46 -18.02
N ARG A 404 -6.99 16.41 -17.47
CA ARG A 404 -5.55 16.14 -17.61
C ARG A 404 -5.20 14.87 -18.36
N TYR A 405 -6.19 14.03 -18.61
CA TYR A 405 -6.04 12.77 -19.33
C TYR A 405 -5.29 12.94 -20.67
N PRO A 406 -4.31 12.08 -21.01
CA PRO A 406 -3.91 10.84 -20.31
C PRO A 406 -2.80 11.04 -19.25
N LYS A 407 -2.48 12.28 -18.86
CA LYS A 407 -1.45 12.54 -17.84
C LYS A 407 -2.04 12.34 -16.45
N GLN A 408 -1.31 11.66 -15.58
CA GLN A 408 -1.63 11.56 -14.16
C GLN A 408 -1.52 12.93 -13.48
N SER A 409 -2.38 13.16 -12.49
CA SER A 409 -2.25 14.32 -11.59
C SER A 409 -0.99 14.18 -10.73
N LYS A 410 -0.33 15.30 -10.42
CA LYS A 410 0.89 15.33 -9.61
C LYS A 410 0.81 16.46 -8.60
N GLY A 411 1.55 16.32 -7.49
CA GLY A 411 1.62 17.37 -6.48
C GLY A 411 0.24 17.73 -5.92
N LYS A 412 0.03 19.02 -5.68
CA LYS A 412 -1.24 19.58 -5.21
C LYS A 412 -2.47 19.19 -6.03
N ASP A 413 -2.31 18.88 -7.32
CA ASP A 413 -3.43 18.64 -8.22
C ASP A 413 -4.12 17.29 -7.97
N LYS A 414 -3.60 16.50 -7.02
CA LYS A 414 -4.27 15.32 -6.47
C LYS A 414 -5.24 15.67 -5.35
N PHE A 415 -5.14 16.86 -4.74
CA PHE A 415 -6.03 17.34 -3.70
C PHE A 415 -7.13 18.19 -4.33
N LEU A 416 -8.36 17.75 -4.18
CA LEU A 416 -9.54 18.33 -4.81
C LEU A 416 -10.47 18.81 -3.70
N PRO A 417 -10.31 20.05 -3.21
CA PRO A 417 -11.20 20.61 -2.22
C PRO A 417 -12.62 20.70 -2.81
N LEU A 418 -13.60 20.32 -2.01
CA LEU A 418 -14.99 20.25 -2.44
C LEU A 418 -15.86 21.19 -1.63
N GLU A 419 -16.91 21.68 -2.27
CA GLU A 419 -17.95 22.51 -1.67
C GLU A 419 -19.22 21.69 -1.56
N VAL A 420 -19.88 21.74 -0.41
CA VAL A 420 -21.16 21.04 -0.18
C VAL A 420 -22.32 21.98 -0.49
N ALA A 421 -23.24 21.52 -1.35
CA ALA A 421 -24.49 22.17 -1.64
C ALA A 421 -25.63 21.14 -1.67
N SER A 422 -26.68 21.37 -0.88
CA SER A 422 -27.88 20.52 -0.85
C SER A 422 -27.59 19.02 -0.58
N GLY A 423 -26.67 18.73 0.35
CA GLY A 423 -26.36 17.35 0.78
C GLY A 423 -25.31 16.62 -0.05
N PHE A 424 -24.81 17.22 -1.14
CA PHE A 424 -23.79 16.64 -2.01
C PHE A 424 -22.69 17.65 -2.33
N THR A 425 -21.53 17.15 -2.70
CA THR A 425 -20.43 18.00 -3.17
C THR A 425 -20.67 18.54 -4.57
N ASN A 426 -19.91 19.56 -4.98
CA ASN A 426 -19.70 19.87 -6.38
C ASN A 426 -19.13 18.65 -7.16
N GLU A 427 -19.34 18.64 -8.48
CA GLU A 427 -18.93 17.51 -9.33
C GLU A 427 -17.43 17.52 -9.64
N VAL A 428 -16.83 16.33 -9.66
CA VAL A 428 -15.45 16.10 -10.10
C VAL A 428 -15.44 15.12 -11.26
N ALA A 429 -14.79 15.48 -12.36
CA ALA A 429 -14.72 14.68 -13.58
C ALA A 429 -13.43 13.85 -13.67
N PHE A 430 -13.57 12.55 -13.80
CA PHE A 430 -12.50 11.57 -14.00
C PHE A 430 -12.55 10.97 -15.40
N ALA A 431 -11.47 10.32 -15.81
CA ALA A 431 -11.37 9.64 -17.10
C ALA A 431 -10.82 8.22 -16.96
N LEU A 432 -11.39 7.32 -17.75
CA LEU A 432 -10.94 5.95 -17.94
C LEU A 432 -10.49 5.78 -19.39
N PRO A 433 -9.46 4.98 -19.68
CA PRO A 433 -9.10 4.71 -21.05
C PRO A 433 -10.22 4.00 -21.82
N ASN A 434 -10.39 4.37 -23.08
CA ASN A 434 -11.30 3.74 -24.03
C ASN A 434 -10.47 3.27 -25.23
N ARG A 435 -10.71 2.04 -25.69
CA ARG A 435 -10.06 1.52 -26.90
C ARG A 435 -10.47 2.38 -28.08
N ASN A 436 -9.50 3.03 -28.72
CA ASN A 436 -9.77 3.97 -29.81
C ASN A 436 -10.06 3.23 -31.13
N GLY A 437 -10.76 3.89 -32.06
CA GLY A 437 -10.98 3.39 -33.43
C GLY A 437 -12.11 2.38 -33.59
N LEU A 438 -12.96 2.21 -32.57
CA LEU A 438 -14.23 1.49 -32.70
C LEU A 438 -15.40 2.46 -32.86
N ALA A 439 -16.46 1.99 -33.52
CA ALA A 439 -17.73 2.72 -33.61
C ALA A 439 -18.53 2.68 -32.29
N SER A 440 -18.08 1.90 -31.30
CA SER A 440 -18.75 1.72 -30.02
C SER A 440 -17.79 1.87 -28.84
N VAL A 441 -18.36 2.17 -27.68
CA VAL A 441 -17.61 2.19 -26.41
C VAL A 441 -16.92 0.84 -26.14
N CYS A 442 -15.69 0.92 -25.68
CA CYS A 442 -14.87 -0.24 -25.32
C CYS A 442 -13.95 0.17 -24.17
N LEU A 443 -14.50 0.12 -22.97
CA LEU A 443 -13.81 0.43 -21.73
C LEU A 443 -12.60 -0.48 -21.57
N ILE A 444 -11.46 0.11 -21.20
CA ILE A 444 -10.28 -0.66 -20.79
C ILE A 444 -10.40 -0.96 -19.31
N SER A 445 -10.10 -2.20 -18.90
CA SER A 445 -10.04 -2.53 -17.48
C SER A 445 -9.03 -1.64 -16.75
N GLY A 446 -9.39 -1.18 -15.56
CA GLY A 446 -8.58 -0.22 -14.82
C GLY A 446 -9.09 -0.02 -13.40
N TYR A 447 -8.32 0.70 -12.61
CA TYR A 447 -8.59 0.90 -11.19
C TYR A 447 -8.43 2.39 -10.86
N THR A 448 -9.47 3.01 -10.31
CA THR A 448 -9.45 4.38 -9.81
C THR A 448 -9.68 4.35 -8.30
N ARG A 449 -8.76 4.93 -7.54
CA ARG A 449 -8.84 5.03 -6.08
C ARG A 449 -8.93 6.49 -5.65
N LEU A 450 -10.00 6.80 -4.94
CA LEU A 450 -10.27 8.10 -4.33
C LEU A 450 -10.22 7.95 -2.81
N LYS A 451 -9.72 8.96 -2.11
CA LYS A 451 -9.96 9.11 -0.68
C LYS A 451 -10.84 10.31 -0.44
N TYR A 452 -12.01 10.06 0.13
CA TYR A 452 -12.94 11.07 0.57
C TYR A 452 -12.64 11.40 2.03
N ASN A 453 -11.77 12.39 2.21
CA ASN A 453 -11.30 12.78 3.52
C ASN A 453 -12.20 13.85 4.13
N LYS A 454 -12.38 13.77 5.44
CA LYS A 454 -12.94 14.84 6.25
C LYS A 454 -11.80 15.73 6.75
N ARG A 455 -11.89 17.03 6.48
CA ARG A 455 -11.02 18.03 7.11
C ARG A 455 -11.59 18.46 8.46
N PHE A 456 -10.69 18.85 9.36
CA PHE A 456 -11.06 19.33 10.68
C PHE A 456 -11.83 20.65 10.56
N ASP A 457 -12.99 20.69 11.21
CA ASP A 457 -13.86 21.85 11.28
C ASP A 457 -14.14 22.13 12.76
N ALA A 458 -13.48 23.14 13.31
CA ALA A 458 -13.60 23.50 14.72
C ALA A 458 -15.01 23.96 15.09
N ASP A 459 -15.73 24.54 14.14
CA ASP A 459 -17.10 25.03 14.32
C ASP A 459 -18.14 23.91 14.18
N HIS A 460 -17.75 22.77 13.61
CA HIS A 460 -18.63 21.65 13.33
C HIS A 460 -18.03 20.30 13.75
N ASN A 461 -18.08 20.04 15.05
CA ASN A 461 -17.62 18.79 15.66
C ASN A 461 -18.77 18.00 16.31
N PRO A 462 -19.63 17.34 15.52
CA PRO A 462 -20.68 16.50 16.09
C PRO A 462 -20.08 15.41 16.98
N PRO A 463 -20.71 15.02 18.09
CA PRO A 463 -20.20 13.94 18.93
C PRO A 463 -20.10 12.63 18.14
N SER A 464 -19.16 11.76 18.53
CA SER A 464 -19.11 10.38 18.01
C SER A 464 -20.45 9.69 18.32
N SER A 465 -21.02 9.00 17.34
CA SER A 465 -22.34 8.37 17.46
C SER A 465 -22.32 6.98 16.84
N GLY A 466 -22.83 5.99 17.58
CA GLY A 466 -22.89 4.61 17.13
C GLY A 466 -21.51 4.11 16.75
N THR A 467 -21.28 3.85 15.46
CA THR A 467 -20.04 3.29 14.91
C THR A 467 -19.04 4.33 14.40
N VAL A 468 -19.35 5.62 14.39
CA VAL A 468 -18.52 6.65 13.75
C VAL A 468 -17.42 7.14 14.68
N ILE A 469 -16.16 6.75 14.42
CA ILE A 469 -15.00 7.36 15.07
C ILE A 469 -14.78 8.75 14.46
N ARG A 470 -14.46 9.74 15.30
CA ARG A 470 -14.25 11.13 14.88
C ARG A 470 -12.88 11.61 15.35
N ALA A 471 -12.20 12.35 14.48
CA ALA A 471 -11.03 13.13 14.84
C ALA A 471 -11.48 14.48 15.43
N GLN A 472 -10.90 14.85 16.56
CA GLN A 472 -11.03 16.16 17.18
C GLN A 472 -9.75 16.99 17.07
N ASP A 473 -8.66 16.35 16.66
CA ASP A 473 -7.35 16.95 16.48
C ASP A 473 -6.64 16.31 15.26
N HIS A 474 -5.63 16.97 14.72
CA HIS A 474 -4.86 16.46 13.60
C HIS A 474 -4.11 15.16 13.92
N LEU A 475 -3.73 14.91 15.19
CA LEU A 475 -3.11 13.64 15.60
C LEU A 475 -4.10 12.50 15.76
N ASP A 476 -5.40 12.80 15.78
CA ASP A 476 -6.40 11.79 16.06
C ASP A 476 -6.52 10.76 14.95
N ASN A 477 -6.47 9.50 15.36
CA ASN A 477 -6.74 8.34 14.56
C ASN A 477 -5.86 8.13 13.32
N ILE A 478 -4.72 8.82 13.25
CA ILE A 478 -3.66 8.53 12.26
C ILE A 478 -3.06 7.15 12.51
N PHE A 479 -2.74 6.87 13.78
CA PHE A 479 -2.00 5.67 14.15
C PHE A 479 -2.90 4.60 14.75
N ALA A 480 -2.65 3.35 14.38
CA ALA A 480 -3.29 2.18 14.97
C ALA A 480 -2.24 1.26 15.59
N PRO A 481 -1.83 1.49 16.86
CA PRO A 481 -0.66 0.87 17.46
C PRO A 481 -0.63 -0.67 17.34
N ALA A 482 -1.76 -1.34 17.58
CA ALA A 482 -1.86 -2.80 17.50
C ALA A 482 -1.77 -3.34 16.06
N ALA A 483 -2.03 -2.52 15.05
CA ALA A 483 -1.99 -2.90 13.63
C ALA A 483 -0.64 -2.58 12.96
N LEU A 484 0.17 -1.72 13.58
CA LEU A 484 1.50 -1.35 13.12
C LEU A 484 2.53 -2.34 13.69
N LYS A 485 3.01 -3.25 12.84
CA LYS A 485 3.97 -4.29 13.18
C LYS A 485 5.29 -4.03 12.45
N ILE A 486 6.40 -4.38 13.11
CA ILE A 486 7.71 -4.47 12.46
C ILE A 486 7.89 -5.95 12.05
N PRO A 487 7.87 -6.27 10.75
CA PRO A 487 7.80 -7.66 10.29
C PRO A 487 9.13 -8.40 10.36
N PHE A 488 10.25 -7.69 10.55
CA PHE A 488 11.55 -8.29 10.73
C PHE A 488 11.90 -8.49 12.20
N ALA A 489 12.32 -9.72 12.48
CA ALA A 489 13.04 -10.03 13.69
C ALA A 489 14.47 -9.46 13.60
N GLY A 490 15.10 -9.26 14.76
CA GLY A 490 16.42 -8.63 14.84
C GLY A 490 16.80 -8.37 16.29
N SER A 491 18.03 -8.72 16.68
CA SER A 491 18.66 -8.18 17.90
C SER A 491 19.14 -6.73 17.71
N ASP A 492 19.16 -6.25 16.47
CA ASP A 492 19.53 -4.88 16.13
C ASP A 492 18.74 -3.90 17.00
N PRO A 493 19.41 -2.93 17.66
CA PRO A 493 18.75 -2.10 18.63
C PRO A 493 17.72 -1.17 18.02
N VAL A 494 17.96 -0.68 16.79
CA VAL A 494 17.05 0.22 16.07
C VAL A 494 16.45 -0.49 14.88
N LYS A 495 15.11 -0.46 14.80
CA LYS A 495 14.37 -1.03 13.68
C LYS A 495 13.09 -0.26 13.42
N TRP A 496 12.71 -0.09 12.17
CA TRP A 496 11.48 0.60 11.83
C TRP A 496 10.87 0.08 10.55
N TYR A 497 9.54 0.06 10.47
CA TYR A 497 8.81 -0.30 9.26
C TYR A 497 7.92 0.85 8.81
N VAL A 498 7.84 1.05 7.51
CA VAL A 498 6.98 2.07 6.87
C VAL A 498 5.98 1.34 6.01
N TYR A 499 4.69 1.60 6.25
CA TYR A 499 3.60 1.17 5.41
C TYR A 499 3.33 2.20 4.32
N ASP A 500 3.17 1.77 3.08
CA ASP A 500 2.77 2.64 1.97
C ASP A 500 1.25 2.83 1.87
N GLU A 501 0.50 2.37 2.88
CA GLU A 501 -0.86 2.85 3.06
C GLU A 501 -0.81 4.36 3.29
N GLU A 502 -1.37 5.10 2.33
CA GLU A 502 -1.45 6.55 2.41
C GLU A 502 -2.37 6.92 3.59
N GLN A 503 -2.09 7.98 4.32
CA GLN A 503 -2.92 8.50 5.41
C GLN A 503 -3.02 10.01 5.23
N TYR A 504 -4.24 10.55 5.24
CA TYR A 504 -4.41 12.00 5.18
C TYR A 504 -4.20 12.58 6.58
N ILE A 505 -3.42 13.66 6.66
CA ILE A 505 -3.12 14.40 7.87
C ILE A 505 -3.55 15.85 7.62
N ASP A 506 -4.53 16.31 8.39
CA ASP A 506 -5.00 17.69 8.34
C ASP A 506 -4.45 18.49 9.51
N ALA A 507 -3.24 19.03 9.35
CA ALA A 507 -2.59 19.86 10.35
C ALA A 507 -2.67 21.35 9.99
N ILE A 508 -3.62 21.77 9.15
CA ILE A 508 -3.69 23.17 8.67
C ILE A 508 -3.84 24.14 9.83
N SER A 509 -4.73 23.85 10.78
CA SER A 509 -5.03 24.75 11.88
C SER A 509 -3.86 24.94 12.86
N ASN A 510 -2.97 23.95 12.96
CA ASN A 510 -1.96 23.90 14.03
C ASN A 510 -0.54 24.09 13.46
N LEU A 511 -0.24 23.46 12.33
CA LEU A 511 1.07 23.45 11.68
C LEU A 511 1.07 24.15 10.31
N GLY A 512 -0.08 24.60 9.81
CA GLY A 512 -0.18 25.32 8.54
C GLY A 512 -0.04 24.45 7.29
N PHE A 513 -0.19 23.12 7.42
CA PHE A 513 -0.14 22.20 6.27
C PHE A 513 -1.14 21.04 6.40
N ASP A 514 -1.60 20.56 5.26
CA ASP A 514 -2.21 19.25 5.09
C ASP A 514 -1.42 18.42 4.09
N SER A 515 -1.41 17.11 4.30
CA SER A 515 -0.63 16.19 3.48
C SER A 515 -1.21 14.79 3.43
N CYS A 516 -0.78 14.03 2.42
CA CYS A 516 -0.82 12.57 2.48
C CYS A 516 0.55 12.06 2.93
N ALA A 517 0.52 11.25 3.97
CA ALA A 517 1.68 10.64 4.60
C ALA A 517 1.66 9.11 4.48
N LYS A 518 2.82 8.50 4.59
CA LYS A 518 2.98 7.07 4.86
C LYS A 518 3.16 6.90 6.36
N ILE A 519 2.52 5.91 6.96
CA ILE A 519 2.65 5.70 8.41
C ILE A 519 3.63 4.59 8.74
N GLY A 520 4.30 4.69 9.88
CA GLY A 520 5.31 3.74 10.29
C GLY A 520 5.41 3.58 11.80
N VAL A 521 6.15 2.55 12.18
CA VAL A 521 6.49 2.24 13.57
C VAL A 521 7.98 1.95 13.66
N ALA A 522 8.63 2.53 14.65
CA ALA A 522 10.01 2.27 15.01
C ALA A 522 10.08 1.73 16.44
N LYS A 523 11.10 0.91 16.67
CA LYS A 523 11.54 0.45 17.97
C LYS A 523 13.04 0.73 18.08
N ASP A 524 13.44 1.37 19.16
CA ASP A 524 14.84 1.42 19.57
C ASP A 524 15.04 0.73 20.94
N ARG A 525 16.22 0.91 21.57
CA ARG A 525 16.56 0.27 22.86
C ARG A 525 15.57 0.60 23.97
N PHE A 526 14.99 1.80 23.96
CA PHE A 526 14.23 2.34 25.10
C PHE A 526 12.81 2.75 24.73
N SER A 527 12.55 2.97 23.45
CA SER A 527 11.34 3.63 23.00
C SER A 527 10.73 2.97 21.76
N TYR A 528 9.45 3.25 21.59
CA TYR A 528 8.74 3.04 20.33
C TYR A 528 8.39 4.41 19.76
N THR A 529 8.44 4.56 18.45
CA THR A 529 7.99 5.79 17.78
C THR A 529 6.98 5.45 16.71
N LEU A 530 5.80 6.02 16.77
CA LEU A 530 4.82 5.99 15.69
C LEU A 530 4.99 7.27 14.88
N PHE A 531 5.09 7.18 13.56
CA PHE A 531 5.41 8.34 12.74
C PHE A 531 4.69 8.34 11.40
N GLY A 532 4.36 9.53 10.91
CA GLY A 532 3.84 9.80 9.58
C GLY A 532 4.88 10.55 8.76
N LEU A 533 5.20 10.04 7.57
CA LEU A 533 6.11 10.63 6.61
C LEU A 533 5.31 11.27 5.48
N PRO A 534 5.11 12.61 5.47
CA PRO A 534 4.45 13.28 4.37
C PRO A 534 5.18 13.01 3.06
N PHE A 535 4.49 12.37 2.12
CA PHE A 535 5.05 12.15 0.78
C PHE A 535 4.48 13.14 -0.26
N LEU A 536 3.37 13.80 0.08
CA LEU A 536 2.72 14.78 -0.77
C LEU A 536 1.98 15.82 0.05
N LYS A 537 2.30 17.10 -0.12
CA LYS A 537 1.61 18.21 0.53
C LYS A 537 0.59 18.87 -0.41
N ASN A 538 -0.49 19.39 0.17
CA ASN A 538 -1.47 20.20 -0.54
C ASN A 538 -1.07 21.69 -0.49
N THR A 539 0.03 22.03 -1.16
CA THR A 539 0.51 23.42 -1.22
C THR A 539 0.93 23.84 -2.62
N ASP A 540 0.62 25.10 -2.93
CA ASP A 540 1.00 25.79 -4.15
C ASP A 540 2.48 26.18 -4.18
N ASN A 541 3.17 26.05 -3.05
CA ASN A 541 4.49 26.62 -2.86
C ASN A 541 5.56 25.87 -3.67
N LYS A 542 5.59 26.14 -4.99
CA LYS A 542 6.59 25.67 -5.95
C LYS A 542 8.00 26.20 -5.65
N SER A 543 8.12 27.16 -4.72
CA SER A 543 9.31 27.97 -4.53
C SER A 543 10.51 27.20 -3.98
N ILE A 544 10.30 26.02 -3.39
CA ILE A 544 11.39 25.12 -3.01
C ILE A 544 10.96 23.68 -3.31
N ARG A 545 11.49 23.09 -4.40
CA ARG A 545 11.44 21.64 -4.60
C ARG A 545 12.32 20.99 -3.51
N LYS A 546 11.81 20.86 -2.28
CA LYS A 546 12.43 20.07 -1.21
C LYS A 546 12.28 18.60 -1.56
N GLU A 547 13.29 17.79 -1.26
CA GLU A 547 13.20 16.34 -1.44
C GLU A 547 12.23 15.76 -0.41
N THR A 548 11.43 14.79 -0.84
CA THR A 548 10.50 14.12 0.05
C THR A 548 11.27 13.17 0.97
N LEU A 549 11.04 13.22 2.28
CA LEU A 549 11.61 12.26 3.22
C LEU A 549 11.15 10.85 2.82
N SER A 550 12.09 10.01 2.37
CA SER A 550 11.80 8.64 1.95
C SER A 550 12.54 7.67 2.85
N LEU A 551 11.78 6.85 3.57
CA LEU A 551 12.31 5.78 4.40
C LEU A 551 11.77 4.43 3.90
N SER A 552 12.67 3.45 3.79
CA SER A 552 12.35 2.04 3.72
C SER A 552 12.34 1.42 5.11
N GLY A 553 11.70 0.26 5.27
CA GLY A 553 11.85 -0.52 6.51
C GLY A 553 13.27 -1.08 6.64
N GLU A 554 13.91 -0.84 7.77
CA GLU A 554 15.34 -1.15 8.01
C GLU A 554 15.61 -1.57 9.46
N THR A 555 16.73 -2.26 9.66
CA THR A 555 17.36 -2.53 10.96
C THR A 555 18.77 -1.95 10.97
N ILE A 556 19.19 -1.41 12.11
CA ILE A 556 20.51 -0.79 12.28
C ILE A 556 21.08 -1.15 13.66
N ASP A 557 22.33 -1.62 13.66
CA ASP A 557 23.14 -1.70 14.86
C ASP A 557 23.67 -0.31 15.27
N SER A 558 22.83 0.43 16.01
CA SER A 558 23.14 1.77 16.51
C SER A 558 22.79 1.87 17.99
N GLU A 559 23.60 2.62 18.74
CA GLU A 559 23.27 2.99 20.12
C GLU A 559 22.33 4.20 20.21
N GLU A 560 22.20 4.94 19.10
CA GLU A 560 21.32 6.11 19.00
C GLU A 560 19.85 5.70 18.86
N GLY A 561 18.94 6.58 19.29
CA GLY A 561 17.51 6.38 19.09
C GLY A 561 17.10 6.48 17.62
N PHE A 562 15.88 6.04 17.30
CA PHE A 562 15.35 6.09 15.93
C PHE A 562 15.38 7.50 15.35
N LEU A 563 14.82 8.49 16.05
CA LEU A 563 14.74 9.86 15.55
C LEU A 563 16.12 10.48 15.35
N THR A 564 17.08 10.24 16.25
CA THR A 564 18.47 10.68 16.09
C THR A 564 19.10 10.08 14.83
N THR A 565 18.85 8.79 14.60
CA THR A 565 19.37 8.07 13.43
C THR A 565 18.82 8.67 12.13
N ILE A 566 17.51 8.98 12.08
CA ILE A 566 16.88 9.61 10.92
C ILE A 566 17.41 11.02 10.71
N VAL A 567 17.42 11.84 11.76
CA VAL A 567 17.85 13.24 11.68
C VAL A 567 19.31 13.34 11.21
N ARG A 568 20.21 12.50 11.73
CA ARG A 568 21.61 12.43 11.29
C ARG A 568 21.75 11.98 9.83
N ARG A 569 20.92 11.03 9.38
CA ARG A 569 20.92 10.56 7.99
C ARG A 569 20.62 11.70 6.99
N PHE A 570 19.89 12.72 7.44
CA PHE A 570 19.50 13.86 6.62
C PHE A 570 20.17 15.17 7.04
N GLU A 571 21.31 15.09 7.73
CA GLU A 571 22.11 16.26 8.13
C GLU A 571 21.34 17.30 8.97
N GLY A 572 20.31 16.88 9.71
CA GLY A 572 19.61 17.72 10.68
C GLY A 572 20.16 17.60 12.10
N THR A 573 19.58 18.37 13.02
CA THR A 573 19.88 18.30 14.45
C THR A 573 18.62 18.02 15.26
N LEU A 574 18.66 16.96 16.06
CA LEU A 574 17.59 16.64 17.00
C LEU A 574 17.96 17.27 18.34
N THR A 575 17.24 18.31 18.75
CA THR A 575 17.39 18.90 20.08
C THR A 575 16.37 18.29 21.04
N LYS A 576 16.86 17.78 22.16
CA LYS A 576 16.00 17.32 23.25
C LYS A 576 15.84 18.47 24.23
N ASP A 577 14.74 19.19 24.11
CA ASP A 577 14.48 20.37 24.93
C ASP A 577 13.72 19.96 26.21
N LYS A 578 14.16 20.54 27.33
CA LYS A 578 13.58 20.26 28.65
C LYS A 578 12.48 21.26 28.93
N LEU A 579 11.32 20.78 29.38
CA LEU A 579 10.27 21.62 29.96
C LEU A 579 10.52 21.79 31.45
N LEU A 580 10.68 23.04 31.87
CA LEU A 580 10.83 23.38 33.28
C LEU A 580 9.45 23.58 33.89
N LEU A 581 8.73 22.51 34.21
CA LEU A 581 7.39 22.64 34.82
C LEU A 581 7.50 23.00 36.30
N ALA A 582 6.62 23.87 36.78
CA ALA A 582 6.54 24.23 38.19
C ALA A 582 6.30 22.98 39.07
N PRO A 583 7.00 22.83 40.20
CA PRO A 583 6.78 21.71 41.11
C PRO A 583 5.32 21.70 41.57
N THR A 584 4.68 20.53 41.49
CA THR A 584 3.33 20.34 42.06
C THR A 584 3.46 19.79 43.47
N ALA A 585 2.44 19.98 44.31
CA ALA A 585 2.43 19.49 45.70
C ALA A 585 2.66 17.96 45.84
N THR A 586 2.55 17.22 44.73
CA THR A 586 2.70 15.76 44.65
C THR A 586 4.05 15.31 44.06
N TYR A 587 4.79 16.17 43.34
CA TYR A 587 6.05 15.80 42.69
C TYR A 587 7.09 16.93 42.79
N PRO A 588 8.28 16.69 43.37
CA PRO A 588 9.41 17.62 43.27
C PRO A 588 9.84 17.71 41.79
N GLU A 589 10.01 18.92 41.26
CA GLU A 589 10.39 19.26 39.87
C GLU A 589 10.48 18.07 38.90
N THR A 590 9.37 17.72 38.25
CA THR A 590 9.41 16.74 37.15
C THR A 590 9.96 17.43 35.91
N GLN A 591 11.22 17.13 35.56
CA GLN A 591 11.78 17.51 34.26
C GLN A 591 11.09 16.67 33.17
N GLU A 592 10.04 17.23 32.58
CA GLU A 592 9.42 16.67 31.38
C GLU A 592 10.23 17.10 30.16
N GLN A 593 10.16 16.33 29.08
CA GLN A 593 10.99 16.53 27.89
C GLN A 593 10.13 16.43 26.64
N TYR A 594 10.36 17.32 25.68
CA TYR A 594 9.88 17.13 24.31
C TYR A 594 11.09 17.01 23.37
N LEU A 595 10.83 16.45 22.20
CA LEU A 595 11.80 16.37 21.12
C LEU A 595 11.47 17.47 20.13
N ASP A 596 12.47 18.28 19.81
CA ASP A 596 12.39 19.32 18.79
C ASP A 596 13.39 18.98 17.69
N ILE A 597 12.94 18.99 16.44
CA ILE A 597 13.81 18.74 15.29
C ILE A 597 14.09 20.09 14.66
N LYS A 598 15.35 20.52 14.71
CA LYS A 598 15.80 21.77 14.09
C LYS A 598 16.68 21.44 12.89
N GLU A 599 16.31 21.95 11.72
CA GLU A 599 17.22 21.95 10.57
C GLU A 599 18.46 22.83 10.89
N ASP A 600 19.64 22.23 10.99
CA ASP A 600 20.90 22.97 11.12
C ASP A 600 21.29 23.58 9.76
N ARG A 601 20.74 24.75 9.43
CA ARG A 601 21.05 25.40 8.14
C ARG A 601 22.40 26.12 8.18
N LEU A 602 23.45 25.40 7.75
CA LEU A 602 24.62 25.97 7.06
C LEU A 602 24.91 25.29 5.71
N LEU A 603 23.94 24.60 5.11
CA LEU A 603 24.05 24.17 3.72
C LEU A 603 23.85 25.38 2.80
N GLY A 604 24.92 25.76 2.07
CA GLY A 604 24.87 26.80 1.06
C GLY A 604 23.68 26.57 0.10
N SER A 605 23.13 27.66 -0.42
CA SER A 605 21.84 27.80 -1.16
C SER A 605 21.53 26.81 -2.30
N ASN A 606 22.39 25.83 -2.56
CA ASN A 606 22.35 24.95 -3.71
C ASN A 606 22.14 23.46 -3.36
N PHE A 607 22.24 23.05 -2.09
CA PHE A 607 21.96 21.66 -1.66
C PHE A 607 20.66 21.57 -0.85
N LYS A 608 19.84 20.58 -1.18
CA LYS A 608 18.44 20.44 -0.74
C LYS A 608 18.31 19.18 0.12
N GLY A 609 18.15 19.35 1.43
CA GLY A 609 17.76 18.27 2.33
C GLY A 609 16.24 18.04 2.33
N PRO A 610 15.76 16.89 2.84
CA PRO A 610 14.34 16.67 3.10
C PRO A 610 13.85 17.53 4.28
N ASP A 611 12.58 17.92 4.19
CA ASP A 611 11.89 18.72 5.20
C ASP A 611 11.54 17.85 6.41
N LEU A 612 12.31 17.97 7.49
CA LEU A 612 12.02 17.24 8.72
C LEU A 612 10.92 17.93 9.55
N ASP A 613 10.62 19.19 9.26
CA ASP A 613 9.60 20.00 9.95
C ASP A 613 8.18 19.39 9.82
N ASP A 614 7.94 18.56 8.81
CA ASP A 614 6.63 17.92 8.61
C ASP A 614 6.54 16.49 9.15
N LEU A 615 7.62 15.97 9.76
CA LEU A 615 7.59 14.65 10.37
C LEU A 615 6.64 14.68 11.58
N VAL A 616 5.49 14.02 11.44
CA VAL A 616 4.58 13.82 12.58
C VAL A 616 5.01 12.56 13.32
N ALA A 617 5.46 12.69 14.56
CA ALA A 617 5.93 11.55 15.35
C ALA A 617 5.46 11.61 16.81
N ILE A 618 5.15 10.45 17.37
CA ILE A 618 4.86 10.27 18.79
C ILE A 618 5.78 9.18 19.31
N THR A 619 6.61 9.52 20.30
CA THR A 619 7.56 8.61 20.93
C THR A 619 7.09 8.21 22.33
N PHE A 620 7.22 6.92 22.64
CA PHE A 620 6.75 6.29 23.86
C PHE A 620 7.91 5.56 24.53
N SER A 621 7.94 5.49 25.86
CA SER A 621 8.76 4.47 26.51
C SER A 621 8.28 3.06 26.12
N ALA A 622 9.15 2.06 26.18
CA ALA A 622 8.75 0.67 25.94
C ALA A 622 7.62 0.20 26.88
N ALA A 623 7.60 0.70 28.12
CA ALA A 623 6.56 0.40 29.11
C ALA A 623 5.21 1.02 28.70
N ASP A 624 5.21 2.29 28.29
CA ASP A 624 4.02 3.00 27.84
C ASP A 624 3.41 2.37 26.59
N TYR A 625 4.26 2.02 25.61
CA TYR A 625 3.80 1.34 24.41
C TYR A 625 3.17 -0.03 24.73
N THR A 626 3.77 -0.79 25.65
CA THR A 626 3.21 -2.07 26.12
C THR A 626 1.87 -1.88 26.84
N ALA A 627 1.72 -0.82 27.64
CA ALA A 627 0.46 -0.47 28.29
C ALA A 627 -0.63 -0.12 27.24
N ILE A 628 -0.28 0.67 26.22
CA ILE A 628 -1.18 0.98 25.10
C ILE A 628 -1.64 -0.29 24.39
N LEU A 629 -0.72 -1.21 24.05
CA LEU A 629 -1.09 -2.47 23.41
C LEU A 629 -1.97 -3.35 24.30
N THR A 630 -1.71 -3.38 25.60
CA THR A 630 -2.53 -4.11 26.57
C THR A 630 -3.96 -3.55 26.61
N LEU A 631 -4.12 -2.23 26.62
CA LEU A 631 -5.43 -1.58 26.54
C LEU A 631 -6.13 -1.89 25.22
N CYS A 632 -5.42 -1.80 24.09
CA CYS A 632 -5.96 -2.14 22.77
C CYS A 632 -6.56 -3.56 22.74
N ASN A 633 -5.86 -4.52 23.35
CA ASN A 633 -6.25 -5.94 23.32
C ASN A 633 -7.33 -6.31 24.35
N SER A 634 -7.45 -5.57 25.45
CA SER A 634 -8.35 -5.91 26.58
C SER A 634 -9.63 -5.07 26.62
N SER A 635 -9.61 -3.86 26.08
CA SER A 635 -10.72 -2.90 26.22
C SER A 635 -11.69 -2.88 25.04
N PHE A 636 -11.32 -3.50 23.92
CA PHE A 636 -12.03 -3.42 22.64
C PHE A 636 -12.25 -4.80 22.02
N LEU A 637 -13.19 -4.86 21.08
CA LEU A 637 -13.44 -6.02 20.25
C LEU A 637 -12.24 -6.25 19.31
N ALA A 638 -11.55 -7.39 19.47
CA ALA A 638 -10.28 -7.71 18.79
C ALA A 638 -10.32 -7.68 17.26
N LYS A 639 -11.52 -7.79 16.66
CA LYS A 639 -11.73 -7.78 15.21
C LYS A 639 -11.48 -6.40 14.58
N TYR A 640 -11.70 -5.32 15.34
CA TYR A 640 -11.65 -3.97 14.79
C TYR A 640 -10.34 -3.27 15.14
N ARG A 641 -9.94 -2.36 14.24
CA ARG A 641 -8.76 -1.53 14.45
C ARG A 641 -9.00 -0.57 15.62
N VAL A 642 -8.02 -0.47 16.51
CA VAL A 642 -7.97 0.49 17.62
C VAL A 642 -7.00 1.60 17.24
N TYR A 643 -7.45 2.84 17.39
CA TYR A 643 -6.74 4.04 16.98
C TYR A 643 -6.23 4.80 18.19
N LEU A 644 -5.09 5.46 18.03
CA LEU A 644 -4.58 6.42 19.00
C LEU A 644 -5.25 7.79 18.78
N GLY A 645 -5.47 8.52 19.86
CA GLY A 645 -5.88 9.90 19.80
C GLY A 645 -5.42 10.71 21.00
N VAL A 646 -5.84 11.96 21.04
CA VAL A 646 -5.56 12.91 22.13
C VAL A 646 -6.84 13.39 22.79
N SER A 647 -6.73 13.71 24.08
CA SER A 647 -7.78 14.30 24.92
C SER A 647 -7.15 15.26 25.92
N ASN A 648 -7.96 16.08 26.61
CA ASN A 648 -7.51 16.97 27.68
C ASN A 648 -6.30 17.83 27.28
N LYS A 649 -6.42 18.47 26.12
CA LYS A 649 -5.40 19.37 25.57
C LYS A 649 -5.35 20.66 26.38
N GLU A 650 -4.19 20.98 26.92
CA GLU A 650 -3.93 22.15 27.76
C GLU A 650 -2.71 22.89 27.20
N GLN A 651 -2.85 24.19 26.92
CA GLN A 651 -1.72 25.07 26.68
C GLN A 651 -1.12 25.54 28.01
N GLY A 652 0.19 25.67 28.07
CA GLY A 652 0.91 26.19 29.23
C GLY A 652 2.18 26.91 28.84
N THR A 653 2.79 27.55 29.83
CA THR A 653 4.11 28.16 29.72
C THR A 653 4.98 27.57 30.81
N ASP A 654 6.17 27.10 30.46
CA ASP A 654 7.11 26.57 31.43
C ASP A 654 7.80 27.68 32.23
N ASN A 655 8.58 27.33 33.25
CA ASN A 655 9.29 28.29 34.10
C ASN A 655 10.37 29.09 33.34
N GLY A 656 10.77 28.63 32.14
CA GLY A 656 11.67 29.32 31.24
C GLY A 656 10.97 30.29 30.29
N GLY A 657 9.64 30.36 30.31
CA GLY A 657 8.84 31.18 29.39
C GLY A 657 8.53 30.51 28.05
N ALA A 658 8.86 29.23 27.87
CA ALA A 658 8.55 28.49 26.65
C ALA A 658 7.10 28.01 26.67
N GLU A 659 6.37 28.26 25.58
CA GLU A 659 5.02 27.76 25.39
C GLU A 659 5.04 26.27 25.06
N TYR A 660 4.13 25.51 25.66
CA TYR A 660 3.96 24.10 25.39
C TYR A 660 2.48 23.73 25.35
N THR A 661 2.17 22.67 24.61
CA THR A 661 0.88 21.99 24.73
C THR A 661 1.09 20.63 25.37
N ARG A 662 0.24 20.32 26.34
CA ARG A 662 0.13 19.02 26.98
C ARG A 662 -1.17 18.37 26.55
N ALA A 663 -1.14 17.07 26.26
CA ALA A 663 -2.35 16.28 26.01
C ALA A 663 -2.25 14.91 26.71
N ILE A 664 -3.40 14.27 26.92
CA ILE A 664 -3.50 12.89 27.40
C ILE A 664 -3.83 11.99 26.22
N LEU A 665 -3.01 10.97 26.02
CA LEU A 665 -3.27 9.97 25.00
C LEU A 665 -4.47 9.09 25.36
N VAL A 666 -5.30 8.84 24.37
CA VAL A 666 -6.44 7.93 24.46
C VAL A 666 -6.35 6.88 23.36
N VAL A 667 -7.02 5.75 23.58
CA VAL A 667 -7.25 4.75 22.54
C VAL A 667 -8.75 4.69 22.25
N ARG A 668 -9.09 4.64 20.96
CA ARG A 668 -10.46 4.61 20.45
C ARG A 668 -10.69 3.35 19.63
N GLY A 669 -11.74 2.63 19.95
CA GLY A 669 -12.09 1.39 19.27
C GLY A 669 -13.56 1.08 19.46
N PHE A 670 -13.91 -0.20 19.34
CA PHE A 670 -15.30 -0.65 19.42
C PHE A 670 -15.53 -1.57 20.61
N GLU A 671 -16.67 -1.41 21.26
CA GLU A 671 -17.18 -2.35 22.26
C GLU A 671 -18.60 -2.80 21.91
N ASN A 672 -19.03 -3.91 22.49
CA ASN A 672 -20.42 -4.32 22.48
C ASN A 672 -21.09 -3.80 23.76
N ASN A 673 -21.99 -2.84 23.63
CA ASN A 673 -22.76 -2.30 24.73
C ASN A 673 -24.25 -2.51 24.47
N GLY A 674 -24.90 -3.31 25.30
CA GLY A 674 -26.34 -3.56 25.19
C GLY A 674 -26.79 -4.20 23.87
N GLY A 675 -25.92 -4.96 23.19
CA GLY A 675 -26.24 -5.59 21.90
C GLY A 675 -26.07 -4.66 20.70
N ALA A 676 -25.40 -3.52 20.88
CA ALA A 676 -24.99 -2.63 19.81
C ALA A 676 -23.46 -2.46 19.83
N ILE A 677 -22.86 -2.39 18.64
CA ILE A 677 -21.47 -1.98 18.49
C ILE A 677 -21.44 -0.45 18.57
N GLN A 678 -20.63 0.04 19.51
CA GLN A 678 -20.44 1.47 19.72
C GLN A 678 -18.96 1.82 19.85
N VAL A 679 -18.62 3.06 19.52
CA VAL A 679 -17.30 3.62 19.78
C VAL A 679 -17.09 3.72 21.29
N LYS A 680 -15.91 3.30 21.74
CA LYS A 680 -15.42 3.46 23.10
C LYS A 680 -14.10 4.23 23.05
N GLU A 681 -13.95 5.18 23.97
CA GLU A 681 -12.69 5.84 24.23
C GLU A 681 -12.18 5.41 25.62
N VAL A 682 -10.90 5.06 25.71
CA VAL A 682 -10.25 4.72 26.97
C VAL A 682 -8.99 5.55 27.11
N SER A 683 -8.89 6.30 28.21
CA SER A 683 -7.68 7.05 28.54
C SER A 683 -6.54 6.10 28.89
N THR A 684 -5.36 6.38 28.34
CA THR A 684 -4.14 5.63 28.66
C THR A 684 -3.47 6.13 29.94
N GLY A 685 -3.82 7.35 30.38
CA GLY A 685 -3.11 8.07 31.45
C GLY A 685 -1.74 8.63 31.03
N ILE A 686 -1.25 8.30 29.84
CA ILE A 686 0.03 8.76 29.32
C ILE A 686 -0.12 10.21 28.85
N LYS A 687 0.80 11.07 29.31
CA LYS A 687 0.85 12.48 28.92
C LYS A 687 1.88 12.65 27.80
N ILE A 688 1.54 13.47 26.82
CA ILE A 688 2.48 13.92 25.79
C ILE A 688 2.61 15.44 25.85
N TYR A 689 3.78 15.91 25.44
CA TYR A 689 4.13 17.32 25.40
C TYR A 689 4.70 17.66 24.03
N ALA A 690 4.32 18.82 23.49
CA ALA A 690 4.92 19.38 22.28
C ALA A 690 5.21 20.87 22.47
N ASN A 691 6.17 21.37 21.70
CA ASN A 691 6.45 22.80 21.58
C ASN A 691 5.33 23.47 20.76
N GLY A 692 4.73 24.53 21.29
CA GLY A 692 3.60 25.20 20.62
C GLY A 692 2.32 24.37 20.66
N ASN A 693 1.48 24.46 19.62
CA ASN A 693 0.20 23.77 19.52
C ASN A 693 0.37 22.31 19.07
N ILE A 694 -0.07 21.35 19.90
CA ILE A 694 -0.50 20.02 19.40
C ILE A 694 -1.76 20.27 18.62
#